data_AF-A0AAR5Q9C6-F1
#
_entry.id   AF-A0AAR5Q9C6-F1
#
_cell.length_a   1.000
_cell.length_b   1.000
_cell.length_c   1.000
_cell.angle_alpha   90.00
_cell.angle_beta   90.00
_cell.angle_gamma   90.00
#
_symmetry.space_group_name_H-M   'P 1'
#
loop_
_entity.id
_entity.type
_entity.pdbx_description
1 polymer ?
#
loop_
_entity_poly.entity_id
_entity_poly.type
_entity_poly.pdbx_seq_one_letter_code
_entity_poly.pdbx_strand_id
1 'polypeptide(L)'
;MGAPLLQTSWVGKLFVKLPGRAMEKHLRPVFTLELGYKILAGLVTIGKFDGTHPCLTAATSTDKVGVNRGFEQVKLALVLQVLIHSPHRRNASEVGKLVWSEYNKEIATLNVNQPVTALQAGQLIPGSDKDILAIGTASNLLVYHVHDNKDIFYKECEDGVRSITIGQFHQFKSNILLVGGNSSIHGYDHTGQDVFWVAIGDIVTALVLMDYNLDGSNELIVSSEDYNIRVLSGDNVIAEHNETEVVSGLSGLPDQRFAYSVSNGTVGVYERKSRLWRVKSKNFAVSMHQYDLLGQAAAQLITGWSNGKIDCRNFNTGEVLFKDSMPSSLAGIVEGDYRSMGRNDLICVSTEGEVRGYTTTKSMSSTGSSNVEQDTIKDLLTQKQALLMELKHYESNSKYNSNAANETESYEASGIIPSNTRLQIVVTANVGEGDVKPHIEVYICTNNSTIIKAVIIFAEGIFSGESHVVHPELSRLASDMSVPLYLPRDTFVDIHLKALVGYPNSIQFHVFEVTKQLPAFSMYALGVNEEATRPKGFVQFKTAERLQRICLWINQNFIFPDDIEFESGPTLQLTIKCLRDSTDLVMLFEVSGRTTFFCNNMFLAADLVQSLAGYLKLDNLQSRASFEQEEDNLKQLMQKLSDIQEARLKLDTDVADQLGRIRNLIIRAEDCRINDIKDMMSNYHELSGVNKALISGYNIKAQNYNEGIETMKRINQIIQKASRLRVGQHSAVMINHCRNAIKNNNIEGLIKIIRTGEL
;
A
#
# COMPACT_ATOMS: atom_id res chain seq x y z
N MET A 1 -7.74 -18.84 52.14
CA MET A 1 -6.77 -17.77 52.45
C MET A 1 -5.45 -18.13 51.80
N GLY A 2 -5.14 -17.50 50.67
CA GLY A 2 -3.92 -17.72 49.90
C GLY A 2 -3.91 -16.71 48.76
N ALA A 3 -3.15 -15.63 48.94
CA ALA A 3 -3.01 -14.56 47.96
C ALA A 3 -2.08 -15.00 46.81
N PRO A 4 -2.42 -14.78 45.53
CA PRO A 4 -1.45 -14.89 44.46
C PRO A 4 -0.66 -13.58 44.34
N LEU A 5 0.65 -13.71 44.40
CA LEU A 5 1.65 -12.68 44.13
C LEU A 5 1.59 -12.27 42.64
N LEU A 6 1.03 -11.10 42.35
CA LEU A 6 1.17 -10.43 41.06
C LEU A 6 2.52 -9.71 41.03
N GLN A 7 3.47 -10.32 40.32
CA GLN A 7 4.78 -9.76 40.03
C GLN A 7 4.63 -8.71 38.92
N THR A 8 4.51 -7.44 39.29
CA THR A 8 4.47 -6.31 38.37
C THR A 8 5.89 -5.91 37.95
N SER A 9 6.41 -6.48 36.86
CA SER A 9 7.59 -5.92 36.18
C SER A 9 7.16 -4.83 35.20
N TRP A 10 6.96 -3.61 35.70
CA TRP A 10 6.80 -2.42 34.86
C TRP A 10 8.17 -1.77 34.64
N VAL A 11 8.76 -2.00 33.47
CA VAL A 11 9.74 -1.09 32.86
C VAL A 11 9.17 -0.64 31.54
N GLY A 12 8.18 0.26 31.61
CA GLY A 12 7.74 1.00 30.44
C GLY A 12 8.82 2.00 30.07
N LYS A 13 9.66 1.68 29.08
CA LYS A 13 10.49 2.67 28.40
C LYS A 13 9.56 3.63 27.67
N LEU A 14 9.29 4.78 28.30
CA LEU A 14 8.66 5.93 27.67
C LEU A 14 9.58 6.44 26.54
N PHE A 15 9.31 6.06 25.29
CA PHE A 15 9.87 6.77 24.14
C PHE A 15 9.00 8.01 23.91
N VAL A 16 9.37 9.13 24.54
CA VAL A 16 8.93 10.45 24.09
C VAL A 16 9.57 10.68 22.71
N LYS A 17 8.81 10.45 21.65
CA LYS A 17 9.25 10.68 20.27
C LYS A 17 9.27 12.19 20.02
N LEU A 18 10.39 12.84 20.32
CA LEU A 18 10.65 14.22 19.91
C LEU A 18 10.74 14.29 18.37
N PRO A 19 10.29 15.38 17.73
CA PRO A 19 10.63 15.64 16.35
C PRO A 19 12.14 15.95 16.27
N GLY A 20 12.95 14.95 15.88
CA GLY A 20 14.37 15.15 15.61
C GLY A 20 14.55 16.26 14.57
N ARG A 21 15.14 17.38 14.99
CA ARG A 21 15.49 18.49 14.10
C ARG A 21 16.77 18.08 13.40
N ALA A 22 16.67 17.80 12.09
CA ALA A 22 17.81 17.35 11.31
C ALA A 22 18.88 18.43 11.21
N MET A 23 20.14 18.01 11.22
CA MET A 23 21.29 18.87 10.93
C MET A 23 21.12 19.59 9.59
N GLU A 24 21.26 20.92 9.58
CA GLU A 24 21.57 21.68 8.37
C GLU A 24 23.05 21.47 7.99
N LYS A 25 23.43 20.22 7.69
CA LYS A 25 24.69 19.95 7.00
C LYS A 25 24.42 20.16 5.51
N HIS A 26 24.87 21.28 4.95
CA HIS A 26 24.79 21.51 3.50
C HIS A 26 25.75 20.58 2.74
N LEU A 27 25.34 19.32 2.52
CA LEU A 27 25.88 18.51 1.43
C LEU A 27 25.49 19.22 0.14
N ARG A 28 26.49 19.70 -0.60
CA ARG A 28 26.25 20.34 -1.90
C ARG A 28 26.15 19.27 -2.99
N PRO A 29 25.23 19.43 -3.95
CA PRO A 29 25.22 18.56 -5.12
C PRO A 29 26.56 18.68 -5.84
N VAL A 30 27.11 17.54 -6.24
CA VAL A 30 28.38 17.47 -6.97
C VAL A 30 28.22 17.85 -8.43
N PHE A 31 27.01 17.68 -8.96
CA PHE A 31 26.58 18.24 -10.23
C PHE A 31 25.09 18.60 -10.18
N THR A 32 24.72 19.59 -10.97
CA THR A 32 23.34 19.96 -11.25
C THR A 32 23.22 20.15 -12.77
N LEU A 33 22.17 19.59 -13.38
CA LEU A 33 21.86 19.78 -14.79
C LEU A 33 20.34 19.97 -14.98
N GLU A 34 19.96 20.55 -16.11
CA GLU A 34 18.57 20.79 -16.49
C GLU A 34 18.28 20.03 -17.78
N LEU A 35 17.27 19.16 -17.76
CA LEU A 35 16.90 18.36 -18.95
C LEU A 35 16.04 19.16 -19.94
N GLY A 36 15.30 20.17 -19.47
CA GLY A 36 14.36 20.94 -20.31
C GLY A 36 13.09 20.17 -20.68
N TYR A 37 12.80 19.07 -19.97
CA TYR A 37 11.59 18.25 -20.14
C TYR A 37 10.89 18.07 -18.80
N LYS A 38 9.56 18.11 -18.81
CA LYS A 38 8.77 17.72 -17.64
C LYS A 38 8.81 16.22 -17.44
N ILE A 39 9.16 15.82 -16.23
CA ILE A 39 9.36 14.42 -15.85
C ILE A 39 8.20 13.98 -14.95
N LEU A 40 7.74 12.76 -15.16
CA LEU A 40 6.66 12.18 -14.38
C LEU A 40 7.16 11.55 -13.09
N ALA A 41 6.39 11.76 -12.02
CA ALA A 41 6.68 11.19 -10.72
C ALA A 41 6.60 9.66 -10.74
N GLY A 42 7.59 8.99 -10.12
CA GLY A 42 7.68 7.54 -10.01
C GLY A 42 8.18 6.83 -11.28
N LEU A 43 8.42 7.54 -12.38
CA LEU A 43 8.81 6.96 -13.67
C LEU A 43 10.22 7.39 -14.10
N VAL A 44 11.19 7.13 -13.22
CA VAL A 44 12.62 7.41 -13.44
C VAL A 44 13.41 6.15 -13.13
N THR A 45 14.32 5.78 -14.02
CA THR A 45 15.22 4.63 -13.88
C THR A 45 16.59 4.96 -14.45
N ILE A 46 17.58 4.11 -14.19
CA ILE A 46 18.93 4.26 -14.69
C ILE A 46 19.40 2.91 -15.22
N GLY A 47 20.03 2.90 -16.40
CA GLY A 47 20.49 1.67 -17.04
C GLY A 47 21.77 1.87 -17.83
N LYS A 48 22.62 0.85 -17.83
CA LYS A 48 23.84 0.75 -18.65
C LYS A 48 23.51 0.09 -19.98
N PHE A 49 22.86 0.83 -20.87
CA PHE A 49 22.36 0.28 -22.13
C PHE A 49 23.46 -0.17 -23.10
N ASP A 50 24.63 0.47 -23.04
CA ASP A 50 25.83 0.07 -23.79
C ASP A 50 26.69 -0.96 -23.04
N GLY A 51 26.30 -1.34 -21.83
CA GLY A 51 27.00 -2.25 -20.93
C GLY A 51 27.97 -1.55 -19.95
N THR A 52 28.30 -0.28 -20.17
CA THR A 52 29.33 0.41 -19.38
C THR A 52 28.86 1.73 -18.77
N HIS A 53 28.23 2.60 -19.54
CA HIS A 53 27.90 3.95 -19.13
C HIS A 53 26.43 4.04 -18.68
N PRO A 54 26.16 4.54 -17.46
CA PRO A 54 24.79 4.69 -16.99
C PRO A 54 24.09 5.85 -17.69
N CYS A 55 22.87 5.60 -18.15
CA CYS A 55 22.01 6.56 -18.81
C CYS A 55 20.76 6.79 -17.95
N LEU A 56 20.45 8.05 -17.66
CA LEU A 56 19.22 8.41 -16.94
C LEU A 56 18.04 8.28 -17.89
N THR A 57 17.01 7.55 -17.49
CA THR A 57 15.83 7.29 -18.32
C THR A 57 14.59 7.68 -17.56
N ALA A 58 13.70 8.45 -18.18
CA ALA A 58 12.51 8.95 -17.51
C ALA A 58 11.33 9.11 -18.45
N ALA A 59 10.11 8.89 -17.95
CA ALA A 59 8.90 9.16 -18.73
C ALA A 59 8.58 10.66 -18.75
N THR A 60 8.20 11.17 -19.92
CA THR A 60 7.90 12.59 -20.13
C THR A 60 6.57 12.78 -20.87
N SER A 61 5.88 13.87 -20.55
CA SER A 61 4.69 14.32 -21.26
C SER A 61 5.09 15.21 -22.44
N THR A 62 4.56 14.93 -23.62
CA THR A 62 4.75 15.84 -24.76
C THR A 62 3.82 17.03 -24.63
N ASP A 63 4.36 18.21 -24.29
CA ASP A 63 3.73 19.47 -24.70
C ASP A 63 3.96 19.59 -26.21
N LYS A 64 3.13 18.91 -27.03
CA LYS A 64 3.01 19.35 -28.42
C LYS A 64 2.49 20.77 -28.34
N VAL A 65 3.36 21.74 -28.60
CA VAL A 65 3.03 23.14 -28.83
C VAL A 65 2.03 23.18 -29.99
N GLY A 66 0.75 23.07 -29.66
CA GLY A 66 -0.34 23.43 -30.55
C GLY A 66 -0.31 24.95 -30.66
N VAL A 67 0.00 25.44 -31.85
CA VAL A 67 -0.18 26.84 -32.23
C VAL A 67 -1.55 27.31 -31.72
N ASN A 68 -1.54 28.38 -30.93
CA ASN A 68 -2.73 29.08 -30.45
C ASN A 68 -3.75 29.28 -31.57
N ARG A 69 -4.83 28.50 -31.54
CA ARG A 69 -6.15 28.91 -32.04
C ARG A 69 -7.15 28.45 -30.99
N GLY A 70 -7.65 29.43 -30.25
CA GLY A 70 -8.48 29.21 -29.08
C GLY A 70 -9.72 28.40 -29.42
N PHE A 71 -9.85 27.24 -28.78
CA PHE A 71 -11.11 26.70 -28.28
C PHE A 71 -10.74 25.72 -27.15
N GLU A 72 -11.40 25.94 -26.01
CA GLU A 72 -11.56 25.13 -24.79
C GLU A 72 -10.58 23.98 -24.45
N GLN A 73 -10.04 24.11 -23.25
CA GLN A 73 -9.15 23.19 -22.56
C GLN A 73 -9.77 21.81 -22.28
N VAL A 74 -9.09 20.75 -22.71
CA VAL A 74 -9.01 19.49 -21.94
C VAL A 74 -7.54 19.13 -21.84
N LYS A 75 -6.93 19.43 -20.69
CA LYS A 75 -5.51 19.15 -20.40
C LYS A 75 -5.36 17.68 -19.98
N LEU A 76 -5.50 16.75 -20.92
CA LEU A 76 -5.03 15.37 -20.74
C LEU A 76 -3.51 15.39 -20.98
N ALA A 77 -2.73 15.40 -19.90
CA ALA A 77 -1.29 15.16 -19.96
C ALA A 77 -1.07 13.71 -20.42
N LEU A 78 -1.08 13.50 -21.74
CA LEU A 78 -0.78 12.21 -22.34
C LEU A 78 0.73 12.02 -22.26
N VAL A 79 1.15 11.10 -21.41
CA VAL A 79 2.50 10.53 -21.40
C VAL A 79 2.64 9.78 -22.72
N LEU A 80 3.57 10.18 -23.58
CA LEU A 80 3.71 9.55 -24.91
C LEU A 80 5.16 9.18 -25.23
N GLN A 81 6.12 9.61 -24.40
CA GLN A 81 7.54 9.51 -24.69
C GLN A 81 8.36 9.10 -23.47
N VAL A 82 9.44 8.36 -23.73
CA VAL A 82 10.50 8.08 -22.77
C VAL A 82 11.75 8.84 -23.20
N LEU A 83 12.30 9.63 -22.28
CA LEU A 83 13.53 10.39 -22.42
C LEU A 83 14.71 9.53 -21.94
N ILE A 84 15.81 9.54 -22.68
CA ILE A 84 17.08 8.92 -22.26
C ILE A 84 18.17 9.99 -22.35
N HIS A 85 18.82 10.31 -21.23
CA HIS A 85 20.01 11.16 -21.17
C HIS A 85 21.25 10.30 -21.01
N SER A 86 22.18 10.41 -21.96
CA SER A 86 23.39 9.61 -22.09
C SER A 86 24.61 10.53 -22.27
N PRO A 87 25.23 11.01 -21.18
CA PRO A 87 26.32 11.99 -21.24
C PRO A 87 27.60 11.44 -21.89
N HIS A 88 27.85 10.13 -21.81
CA HIS A 88 29.11 9.51 -22.27
C HIS A 88 29.01 8.79 -23.62
N ARG A 89 28.00 9.13 -24.42
CA ARG A 89 27.71 8.43 -25.69
C ARG A 89 28.88 8.49 -26.68
N ARG A 90 29.23 7.35 -27.28
CA ARG A 90 30.21 7.25 -28.38
C ARG A 90 29.59 6.54 -29.59
N ASN A 91 28.96 7.32 -30.48
CA ASN A 91 28.27 6.91 -31.71
C ASN A 91 27.01 6.03 -31.51
N ALA A 92 25.94 6.22 -32.29
CA ALA A 92 24.86 5.21 -32.37
C ALA A 92 24.38 4.99 -33.80
N SER A 93 23.76 3.83 -33.99
CA SER A 93 22.97 3.49 -35.17
C SER A 93 21.73 4.40 -35.28
N GLU A 94 21.46 4.92 -36.47
CA GLU A 94 20.30 5.80 -36.75
C GLU A 94 19.00 5.04 -37.06
N VAL A 95 19.04 3.71 -37.07
CA VAL A 95 17.90 2.87 -37.46
C VAL A 95 17.17 2.35 -36.21
N GLY A 96 15.91 2.76 -36.01
CA GLY A 96 15.01 2.24 -34.97
C GLY A 96 14.05 3.30 -34.38
N LYS A 97 13.36 2.97 -33.28
CA LYS A 97 12.32 3.86 -32.68
C LYS A 97 12.89 5.00 -31.84
N LEU A 98 14.14 4.88 -31.40
CA LEU A 98 14.83 5.89 -30.60
C LEU A 98 15.35 7.00 -31.51
N VAL A 99 14.95 8.24 -31.22
CA VAL A 99 15.34 9.44 -31.97
C VAL A 99 16.21 10.33 -31.08
N TRP A 100 17.39 10.70 -31.57
CA TRP A 100 18.29 11.61 -30.86
C TRP A 100 17.96 13.07 -31.17
N SER A 101 18.03 13.93 -30.15
CA SER A 101 17.75 15.36 -30.31
C SER A 101 18.84 16.05 -31.14
N GLU A 102 18.42 16.89 -32.08
CA GLU A 102 19.33 17.74 -32.86
C GLU A 102 19.97 18.84 -32.01
N TYR A 103 19.26 19.32 -30.99
CA TYR A 103 19.70 20.42 -30.12
C TYR A 103 20.58 19.95 -28.96
N ASN A 104 20.31 18.75 -28.43
CA ASN A 104 21.10 18.16 -27.36
C ASN A 104 21.48 16.71 -27.73
N LYS A 105 22.74 16.52 -28.14
CA LYS A 105 23.27 15.22 -28.60
C LYS A 105 23.27 14.13 -27.53
N GLU A 106 23.14 14.50 -26.27
CA GLU A 106 23.08 13.60 -25.12
C GLU A 106 21.67 13.10 -24.83
N ILE A 107 20.64 13.69 -25.47
CA ILE A 107 19.24 13.35 -25.22
C ILE A 107 18.67 12.54 -26.39
N ALA A 108 18.03 11.43 -26.07
CA ALA A 108 17.17 10.68 -26.97
C ALA A 108 15.73 10.63 -26.46
N THR A 109 14.78 10.50 -27.38
CA THR A 109 13.37 10.26 -27.10
C THR A 109 12.90 9.00 -27.81
N LEU A 110 12.12 8.21 -27.09
CA LEU A 110 11.45 7.01 -27.59
C LEU A 110 9.94 7.26 -27.57
N ASN A 111 9.31 7.24 -28.75
CA ASN A 111 7.87 7.41 -28.87
C ASN A 111 7.14 6.11 -28.55
N VAL A 112 6.43 6.09 -27.43
CA VAL A 112 5.60 4.95 -27.00
C VAL A 112 4.17 5.10 -27.54
N ASN A 113 3.71 6.33 -27.77
CA ASN A 113 2.36 6.67 -28.25
C ASN A 113 1.20 6.17 -27.35
N GLN A 114 1.52 5.76 -26.12
CA GLN A 114 0.58 5.32 -25.09
C GLN A 114 1.05 5.82 -23.72
N PRO A 115 0.13 6.04 -22.77
CA PRO A 115 0.48 6.44 -21.41
C PRO A 115 1.35 5.38 -20.74
N VAL A 116 2.58 5.78 -20.39
CA VAL A 116 3.52 4.94 -19.64
C VAL A 116 3.09 4.91 -18.18
N THR A 117 2.95 3.71 -17.64
CA THR A 117 2.50 3.44 -16.27
C THR A 117 3.59 2.84 -15.40
N ALA A 118 4.60 2.19 -16.01
CA ALA A 118 5.75 1.65 -15.32
C ALA A 118 7.00 1.71 -16.21
N LEU A 119 8.17 1.88 -15.59
CA LEU A 119 9.44 2.02 -16.29
C LEU A 119 10.55 1.38 -15.46
N GLN A 120 11.29 0.44 -16.03
CA GLN A 120 12.40 -0.22 -15.34
C GLN A 120 13.52 -0.57 -16.32
N ALA A 121 14.77 -0.36 -15.91
CA ALA A 121 15.95 -0.86 -16.60
C ALA A 121 16.62 -1.97 -15.81
N GLY A 122 17.28 -2.91 -16.51
CA GLY A 122 18.08 -3.97 -15.90
C GLY A 122 18.49 -5.05 -16.87
N GLN A 123 19.29 -6.01 -16.41
CA GLN A 123 19.76 -7.12 -17.23
C GLN A 123 18.70 -8.21 -17.34
N LEU A 124 18.25 -8.51 -18.56
CA LEU A 124 17.31 -9.62 -18.83
C LEU A 124 17.94 -10.70 -19.72
N ILE A 125 18.79 -10.32 -20.66
CA ILE A 125 19.40 -11.26 -21.62
C ILE A 125 20.55 -12.01 -20.92
N PRO A 126 20.49 -13.36 -20.82
CA PRO A 126 21.56 -14.13 -20.20
C PRO A 126 22.91 -13.92 -20.91
N GLY A 127 23.96 -13.62 -20.15
CA GLY A 127 25.33 -13.46 -20.68
C GLY A 127 25.60 -12.12 -21.38
N SER A 128 24.66 -11.17 -21.36
CA SER A 128 24.87 -9.79 -21.82
C SER A 128 25.04 -8.85 -20.63
N ASP A 129 26.08 -8.02 -20.67
CA ASP A 129 26.29 -6.97 -19.65
C ASP A 129 25.39 -5.74 -19.89
N LYS A 130 24.71 -5.67 -21.03
CA LYS A 130 23.83 -4.56 -21.40
C LYS A 130 22.49 -4.64 -20.71
N ASP A 131 22.07 -3.52 -20.14
CA ASP A 131 20.72 -3.36 -19.63
C ASP A 131 19.71 -3.20 -20.78
N ILE A 132 18.50 -3.67 -20.53
CA ILE A 132 17.33 -3.50 -21.38
C ILE A 132 16.36 -2.52 -20.71
N LEU A 133 15.49 -1.91 -21.50
CA LEU A 133 14.46 -1.00 -21.01
C LEU A 133 13.10 -1.66 -21.13
N ALA A 134 12.43 -1.90 -20.00
CA ALA A 134 11.05 -2.36 -19.95
C ALA A 134 10.11 -1.17 -19.72
N ILE A 135 9.11 -1.03 -20.59
CA ILE A 135 8.12 0.04 -20.59
C ILE A 135 6.75 -0.59 -20.50
N GLY A 136 6.05 -0.32 -19.41
CA GLY A 136 4.68 -0.73 -19.18
C GLY A 136 3.70 0.36 -19.58
N THR A 137 2.60 -0.03 -20.20
CA THR A 137 1.43 0.82 -20.44
C THR A 137 0.20 0.16 -19.82
N ALA A 138 -0.95 0.84 -19.91
CA ALA A 138 -2.21 0.30 -19.40
C ALA A 138 -2.64 -1.03 -20.04
N SER A 139 -2.07 -1.42 -21.19
CA SER A 139 -2.44 -2.65 -21.92
C SER A 139 -1.28 -3.38 -22.58
N ASN A 140 -0.06 -2.82 -22.61
CA ASN A 140 1.07 -3.42 -23.30
C ASN A 140 2.35 -3.34 -22.49
N LEU A 141 3.27 -4.26 -22.81
CA LEU A 141 4.63 -4.31 -22.30
C LEU A 141 5.58 -4.27 -23.50
N LEU A 142 6.37 -3.20 -23.58
CA LEU A 142 7.44 -3.04 -24.55
C LEU A 142 8.78 -3.30 -23.87
N VAL A 143 9.52 -4.29 -24.36
CA VAL A 143 10.87 -4.57 -23.90
C VAL A 143 11.85 -4.21 -25.00
N TYR A 144 12.68 -3.20 -24.73
CA TYR A 144 13.47 -2.50 -25.73
C TYR A 144 14.96 -2.59 -25.44
N HIS A 145 15.74 -2.93 -26.45
CA HIS A 145 17.19 -2.88 -26.39
C HIS A 145 17.66 -1.51 -26.91
N VAL A 146 17.97 -0.60 -26.00
CA VAL A 146 18.27 0.81 -26.33
C VAL A 146 19.51 0.96 -27.20
N HIS A 147 20.63 0.28 -26.88
CA HIS A 147 21.88 0.40 -27.66
C HIS A 147 21.76 -0.10 -29.10
N ASP A 148 21.15 -1.27 -29.30
CA ASP A 148 20.95 -1.86 -30.63
C ASP A 148 19.71 -1.28 -31.34
N ASN A 149 18.95 -0.40 -30.68
CA ASN A 149 17.76 0.26 -31.18
C ASN A 149 16.71 -0.74 -31.74
N LYS A 150 16.45 -1.84 -31.01
CA LYS A 150 15.56 -2.93 -31.42
C LYS A 150 14.58 -3.34 -30.33
N ASP A 151 13.39 -3.77 -30.73
CA ASP A 151 12.44 -4.45 -29.84
C ASP A 151 12.97 -5.86 -29.53
N ILE A 152 12.98 -6.26 -28.25
CA ILE A 152 13.23 -7.65 -27.85
C ILE A 152 11.92 -8.43 -27.99
N PHE A 153 10.87 -7.92 -27.35
CA PHE A 153 9.51 -8.37 -27.57
C PHE A 153 8.52 -7.25 -27.24
N TYR A 154 7.33 -7.35 -27.82
CA TYR A 154 6.19 -6.50 -27.54
C TYR A 154 5.00 -7.41 -27.26
N LYS A 155 4.43 -7.28 -26.07
CA LYS A 155 3.39 -8.19 -25.58
C LYS A 155 2.17 -7.42 -25.08
N GLU A 156 1.00 -7.89 -25.46
CA GLU A 156 -0.26 -7.40 -24.93
C GLU A 156 -0.49 -8.01 -23.54
N CYS A 157 -0.77 -7.14 -22.56
CA CYS A 157 -1.01 -7.48 -21.17
C CYS A 157 -2.45 -7.12 -20.83
N GLU A 158 -3.35 -8.10 -20.81
CA GLU A 158 -4.79 -7.89 -20.56
C GLU A 158 -5.07 -7.29 -19.18
N ASP A 159 -4.28 -7.66 -18.16
CA ASP A 159 -4.39 -7.14 -16.80
C ASP A 159 -3.68 -5.77 -16.63
N GLY A 160 -3.12 -5.22 -17.71
CA GLY A 160 -2.33 -3.99 -17.72
C GLY A 160 -0.98 -4.12 -17.01
N VAL A 161 -0.17 -3.07 -17.10
CA VAL A 161 1.13 -2.99 -16.41
C VAL A 161 1.13 -1.80 -15.46
N ARG A 162 1.27 -2.04 -14.16
CA ARG A 162 1.28 -1.03 -13.09
C ARG A 162 2.63 -0.88 -12.43
N SER A 163 3.36 -1.98 -12.31
CA SER A 163 4.70 -2.03 -11.73
C SER A 163 5.54 -3.07 -12.46
N ILE A 164 6.85 -2.85 -12.51
CA ILE A 164 7.82 -3.73 -13.18
C ILE A 164 9.04 -3.88 -12.28
N THR A 165 9.57 -5.09 -12.19
CA THR A 165 10.89 -5.34 -11.62
C THR A 165 11.65 -6.38 -12.43
N ILE A 166 12.98 -6.27 -12.48
CA ILE A 166 13.86 -7.19 -13.22
C ILE A 166 14.88 -7.73 -12.23
N GLY A 167 15.03 -9.04 -12.17
CA GLY A 167 16.07 -9.66 -11.36
C GLY A 167 15.94 -11.17 -11.29
N GLN A 168 16.84 -11.78 -10.54
CA GLN A 168 16.78 -13.19 -10.24
C GLN A 168 15.67 -13.45 -9.21
N PHE A 169 14.84 -14.45 -9.45
CA PHE A 169 13.72 -14.83 -8.59
C PHE A 169 13.71 -16.33 -8.36
N HIS A 170 13.67 -16.75 -7.10
CA HIS A 170 13.55 -18.15 -6.70
C HIS A 170 14.53 -19.10 -7.45
N GLN A 171 14.04 -20.23 -8.01
CA GLN A 171 14.83 -21.26 -8.70
C GLN A 171 15.24 -20.89 -10.14
N PHE A 172 14.84 -19.72 -10.65
CA PHE A 172 15.21 -19.33 -12.00
C PHE A 172 16.70 -18.94 -12.06
N LYS A 173 17.45 -19.61 -12.94
CA LYS A 173 18.89 -19.36 -13.14
C LYS A 173 19.20 -18.06 -13.88
N SER A 174 18.23 -17.53 -14.61
CA SER A 174 18.32 -16.27 -15.35
C SER A 174 17.38 -15.25 -14.74
N ASN A 175 17.70 -13.97 -14.94
CA ASN A 175 16.81 -12.88 -14.57
C ASN A 175 15.47 -13.01 -15.30
N ILE A 176 14.40 -12.66 -14.59
CA ILE A 176 13.05 -12.61 -15.13
C ILE A 176 12.50 -11.19 -15.02
N LEU A 177 11.60 -10.84 -15.93
CA LEU A 177 10.85 -9.59 -15.93
C LEU A 177 9.50 -9.83 -15.26
N LEU A 178 9.35 -9.36 -14.03
CA LEU A 178 8.11 -9.44 -13.27
C LEU A 178 7.26 -8.18 -13.48
N VAL A 179 5.98 -8.39 -13.73
CA VAL A 179 5.02 -7.37 -14.13
C VAL A 179 3.79 -7.50 -13.25
N GLY A 180 3.51 -6.47 -12.46
CA GLY A 180 2.31 -6.36 -11.65
C GLY A 180 1.22 -5.64 -12.43
N GLY A 181 0.05 -6.27 -12.55
CA GLY A 181 -1.13 -5.72 -13.22
C GLY A 181 -2.21 -5.27 -12.23
N ASN A 182 -3.46 -5.23 -12.69
CA ASN A 182 -4.61 -4.82 -11.91
C ASN A 182 -5.12 -5.89 -10.93
N SER A 183 -4.76 -7.16 -11.13
CA SER A 183 -5.24 -8.26 -10.29
C SER A 183 -4.27 -9.44 -10.18
N SER A 184 -3.19 -9.44 -10.95
CA SER A 184 -2.24 -10.54 -11.05
C SER A 184 -0.81 -10.04 -11.29
N ILE A 185 0.14 -10.95 -11.11
CA ILE A 185 1.55 -10.75 -11.46
C ILE A 185 1.92 -11.78 -12.51
N HIS A 186 2.61 -11.34 -13.56
CA HIS A 186 3.19 -12.18 -14.59
C HIS A 186 4.71 -12.08 -14.57
N GLY A 187 5.41 -13.18 -14.84
CA GLY A 187 6.85 -13.21 -15.05
C GLY A 187 7.19 -13.67 -16.45
N TYR A 188 7.97 -12.86 -17.17
CA TYR A 188 8.43 -13.15 -18.52
C TYR A 188 9.92 -13.41 -18.56
N ASP A 189 10.33 -14.37 -19.38
CA ASP A 189 11.75 -14.58 -19.68
C ASP A 189 12.25 -13.60 -20.77
N HIS A 190 13.53 -13.74 -21.14
CA HIS A 190 14.16 -12.93 -22.20
C HIS A 190 13.53 -13.12 -23.60
N THR A 191 12.76 -14.18 -23.83
CA THR A 191 12.05 -14.44 -25.09
C THR A 191 10.62 -13.90 -25.10
N GLY A 192 10.10 -13.49 -23.94
CA GLY A 192 8.72 -13.05 -23.75
C GLY A 192 7.74 -14.18 -23.41
N GLN A 193 8.24 -15.38 -23.08
CA GLN A 193 7.40 -16.49 -22.61
C GLN A 193 6.97 -16.25 -21.16
N ASP A 194 5.69 -16.50 -20.86
CA ASP A 194 5.14 -16.41 -19.49
C ASP A 194 5.58 -17.66 -18.69
N VAL A 195 6.45 -17.45 -17.72
CA VAL A 195 7.04 -18.51 -16.87
C VAL A 195 6.51 -18.49 -15.43
N PHE A 196 5.87 -17.41 -15.00
CA PHE A 196 5.40 -17.23 -13.64
C PHE A 196 4.09 -16.45 -13.61
N TRP A 197 3.15 -16.88 -12.76
CA TRP A 197 1.89 -16.15 -12.55
C TRP A 197 1.34 -16.40 -11.16
N VAL A 198 0.82 -15.33 -10.55
CA VAL A 198 0.13 -15.40 -9.26
C VAL A 198 -1.02 -14.39 -9.22
N ALA A 199 -2.15 -14.79 -8.64
CA ALA A 199 -3.30 -13.90 -8.41
C ALA A 199 -3.11 -13.15 -7.08
N ILE A 200 -3.22 -11.81 -7.13
CA ILE A 200 -3.15 -10.94 -5.94
C ILE A 200 -4.55 -10.46 -5.52
N GLY A 201 -5.50 -10.38 -6.46
CA GLY A 201 -6.88 -9.96 -6.19
C GLY A 201 -7.08 -8.44 -6.10
N ASP A 202 -6.01 -7.65 -6.17
CA ASP A 202 -6.10 -6.20 -6.27
C ASP A 202 -4.94 -5.63 -7.08
N ILE A 203 -5.00 -4.33 -7.38
CA ILE A 203 -4.04 -3.62 -8.20
C ILE A 203 -2.68 -3.66 -7.52
N VAL A 204 -1.67 -4.15 -8.24
CA VAL A 204 -0.30 -4.24 -7.74
C VAL A 204 0.39 -2.89 -7.90
N THR A 205 0.74 -2.26 -6.79
CA THR A 205 1.28 -0.91 -6.77
C THR A 205 2.80 -0.86 -6.87
N ALA A 206 3.52 -1.81 -6.27
CA ALA A 206 4.97 -1.90 -6.33
C ALA A 206 5.45 -3.36 -6.18
N LEU A 207 6.63 -3.63 -6.73
CA LEU A 207 7.30 -4.94 -6.72
C LEU A 207 8.78 -4.76 -6.36
N VAL A 208 9.28 -5.57 -5.43
CA VAL A 208 10.69 -5.61 -5.04
C VAL A 208 11.14 -7.05 -4.92
N LEU A 209 12.33 -7.35 -5.46
CA LEU A 209 13.02 -8.61 -5.26
C LEU A 209 14.05 -8.46 -4.14
N MET A 210 13.98 -9.31 -3.13
CA MET A 210 15.01 -9.40 -2.10
C MET A 210 14.98 -10.77 -1.41
N ASP A 211 16.14 -11.21 -0.94
CA ASP A 211 16.27 -12.38 -0.08
C ASP A 211 15.71 -12.05 1.32
N TYR A 212 14.48 -12.46 1.58
CA TYR A 212 13.73 -12.18 2.80
C TYR A 212 14.04 -13.18 3.90
N ASN A 213 14.33 -14.44 3.55
CA ASN A 213 14.55 -15.53 4.50
C ASN A 213 16.05 -15.90 4.69
N LEU A 214 16.95 -15.28 3.94
CA LEU A 214 18.39 -15.60 3.85
C LEU A 214 18.69 -17.01 3.33
N ASP A 215 17.87 -17.52 2.41
CA ASP A 215 18.13 -18.80 1.75
C ASP A 215 19.03 -18.69 0.51
N GLY A 216 19.44 -17.46 0.15
CA GLY A 216 20.28 -17.16 -1.01
C GLY A 216 19.49 -17.00 -2.31
N SER A 217 18.16 -17.11 -2.27
CA SER A 217 17.24 -16.85 -3.38
C SER A 217 16.37 -15.64 -3.04
N ASN A 218 16.05 -14.82 -4.05
CA ASN A 218 15.18 -13.68 -3.80
C ASN A 218 13.70 -14.10 -3.77
N GLU A 219 12.99 -13.64 -2.75
CA GLU A 219 11.53 -13.55 -2.70
C GLU A 219 11.02 -12.30 -3.42
N LEU A 220 9.73 -12.35 -3.76
CA LEU A 220 9.01 -11.22 -4.34
C LEU A 220 8.15 -10.56 -3.27
N ILE A 221 8.47 -9.32 -2.92
CA ILE A 221 7.64 -8.46 -2.08
C ILE A 221 6.71 -7.66 -2.99
N VAL A 222 5.41 -7.80 -2.74
CA VAL A 222 4.33 -7.22 -3.53
C VAL A 222 3.51 -6.31 -2.63
N SER A 223 3.23 -5.11 -3.09
CA SER A 223 2.19 -4.27 -2.47
C SER A 223 0.97 -4.15 -3.36
N SER A 224 -0.20 -4.06 -2.73
CA SER A 224 -1.48 -3.95 -3.42
C SER A 224 -2.39 -2.85 -2.85
N GLU A 225 -3.38 -2.43 -3.63
CA GLU A 225 -4.36 -1.40 -3.22
C GLU A 225 -5.29 -1.84 -2.08
N ASP A 226 -5.30 -3.13 -1.73
CA ASP A 226 -6.02 -3.69 -0.57
C ASP A 226 -5.33 -3.41 0.79
N TYR A 227 -4.28 -2.58 0.78
CA TYR A 227 -3.45 -2.15 1.91
C TYR A 227 -2.48 -3.22 2.41
N ASN A 228 -2.30 -4.31 1.67
CA ASN A 228 -1.43 -5.41 2.09
C ASN A 228 -0.09 -5.38 1.35
N ILE A 229 0.95 -5.80 2.08
CA ILE A 229 2.26 -6.12 1.55
C ILE A 229 2.46 -7.63 1.73
N ARG A 230 2.61 -8.36 0.64
CA ARG A 230 2.76 -9.82 0.61
C ARG A 230 4.16 -10.20 0.19
N VAL A 231 4.77 -11.12 0.92
CA VAL A 231 6.06 -11.71 0.57
C VAL A 231 5.80 -13.09 -0.02
N LEU A 232 6.22 -13.29 -1.27
CA LEU A 232 6.02 -14.52 -2.03
C LEU A 232 7.36 -15.26 -2.21
N SER A 233 7.38 -16.53 -1.83
CA SER A 233 8.44 -17.47 -2.21
C SER A 233 7.87 -18.43 -3.25
N GLY A 234 8.23 -18.22 -4.52
CA GLY A 234 7.56 -18.88 -5.64
C GLY A 234 6.08 -18.50 -5.71
N ASP A 235 5.19 -19.48 -5.61
CA ASP A 235 3.72 -19.34 -5.60
C ASP A 235 3.12 -19.25 -4.19
N ASN A 236 3.94 -19.36 -3.14
CA ASN A 236 3.49 -19.37 -1.74
C ASN A 236 3.67 -18.02 -1.06
N VAL A 237 2.62 -17.55 -0.38
CA VAL A 237 2.70 -16.38 0.52
C VAL A 237 3.33 -16.81 1.85
N ILE A 238 4.51 -16.25 2.18
CA ILE A 238 5.23 -16.57 3.42
C ILE A 238 5.02 -15.52 4.53
N ALA A 239 4.69 -14.29 4.15
CA ALA A 239 4.35 -13.22 5.07
C ALA A 239 3.35 -12.25 4.44
N GLU A 240 2.48 -11.69 5.27
CA GLU A 240 1.52 -10.65 4.92
C GLU A 240 1.59 -9.56 5.99
N HIS A 241 1.69 -8.31 5.56
CA HIS A 241 1.72 -7.13 6.41
C HIS A 241 0.58 -6.22 6.00
N ASN A 242 -0.23 -5.81 6.97
CA ASN A 242 -1.37 -4.94 6.72
C ASN A 242 -0.99 -3.49 7.07
N GLU A 243 -1.19 -2.59 6.12
CA GLU A 243 -1.06 -1.15 6.32
C GLU A 243 -2.42 -0.47 6.42
N THR A 244 -2.38 0.82 6.74
CA THR A 244 -3.57 1.63 7.00
C THR A 244 -4.19 2.20 5.73
N GLU A 245 -3.45 2.19 4.63
CA GLU A 245 -3.85 2.75 3.35
C GLU A 245 -3.05 2.12 2.20
N VAL A 246 -3.34 2.54 0.96
CA VAL A 246 -2.67 2.07 -0.25
C VAL A 246 -1.17 2.30 -0.15
N VAL A 247 -0.42 1.20 -0.20
CA VAL A 247 1.03 1.22 -0.25
C VAL A 247 1.44 1.69 -1.63
N SER A 248 2.14 2.81 -1.70
CA SER A 248 2.52 3.50 -2.94
C SER A 248 3.93 3.15 -3.42
N GLY A 249 4.79 2.60 -2.56
CA GLY A 249 6.18 2.33 -2.88
C GLY A 249 6.82 1.34 -1.93
N LEU A 250 7.75 0.56 -2.46
CA LEU A 250 8.57 -0.42 -1.75
C LEU A 250 10.04 -0.21 -2.12
N SER A 251 10.94 -0.47 -1.18
CA SER A 251 12.38 -0.48 -1.43
C SER A 251 13.04 -1.56 -0.57
N GLY A 252 13.78 -2.47 -1.21
CA GLY A 252 14.53 -3.50 -0.51
C GLY A 252 15.71 -2.88 0.24
N LEU A 253 15.91 -3.30 1.48
CA LEU A 253 17.01 -2.86 2.34
C LEU A 253 17.88 -4.07 2.75
N PRO A 254 19.10 -3.84 3.24
CA PRO A 254 19.95 -4.92 3.74
C PRO A 254 19.34 -5.56 4.99
N ASP A 255 19.85 -6.73 5.38
CA ASP A 255 19.52 -7.41 6.64
C ASP A 255 18.03 -7.79 6.80
N GLN A 256 17.39 -8.31 5.74
CA GLN A 256 15.97 -8.75 5.75
C GLN A 256 14.97 -7.63 6.08
N ARG A 257 15.29 -6.42 5.63
CA ARG A 257 14.45 -5.24 5.84
C ARG A 257 13.92 -4.72 4.52
N PHE A 258 12.77 -4.08 4.59
CA PHE A 258 12.25 -3.33 3.46
C PHE A 258 11.58 -2.06 3.96
N ALA A 259 11.74 -0.99 3.18
CA ALA A 259 11.02 0.25 3.39
C ALA A 259 9.71 0.22 2.60
N TYR A 260 8.69 0.87 3.16
CA TYR A 260 7.40 1.03 2.52
C TYR A 260 6.92 2.48 2.68
N SER A 261 6.14 2.93 1.71
CA SER A 261 5.42 4.20 1.75
C SER A 261 3.96 3.99 1.41
N VAL A 262 3.08 4.80 2.00
CA VAL A 262 1.63 4.77 1.74
C VAL A 262 1.11 6.14 1.31
N SER A 263 -0.08 6.18 0.71
CA SER A 263 -0.68 7.39 0.14
C SER A 263 -0.93 8.54 1.13
N ASN A 264 -1.21 8.30 2.42
CA ASN A 264 -1.28 9.36 3.45
C ASN A 264 0.07 9.99 3.81
N GLY A 265 1.17 9.60 3.16
CA GLY A 265 2.50 10.12 3.48
C GLY A 265 3.15 9.50 4.71
N THR A 266 2.71 8.31 5.11
CA THR A 266 3.47 7.47 6.05
C THR A 266 4.59 6.74 5.32
N VAL A 267 5.77 6.74 5.92
CA VAL A 267 6.94 5.96 5.53
C VAL A 267 7.40 5.14 6.73
N GLY A 268 7.76 3.89 6.50
CA GLY A 268 8.24 3.02 7.56
C GLY A 268 9.19 1.96 7.07
N VAL A 269 9.74 1.21 8.02
CA VAL A 269 10.66 0.08 7.75
C VAL A 269 10.19 -1.14 8.53
N TYR A 270 10.12 -2.26 7.83
CA TYR A 270 9.95 -3.58 8.40
C TYR A 270 11.27 -4.31 8.51
N GLU A 271 11.40 -5.10 9.57
CA GLU A 271 12.37 -6.19 9.69
C GLU A 271 11.57 -7.48 9.85
N ARG A 272 11.58 -8.32 8.82
CA ARG A 272 10.71 -9.50 8.74
C ARG A 272 9.24 -9.14 9.02
N LYS A 273 8.67 -9.68 10.11
CA LYS A 273 7.28 -9.47 10.58
C LYS A 273 7.11 -8.27 11.50
N SER A 274 8.19 -7.65 11.95
CA SER A 274 8.13 -6.55 12.91
C SER A 274 8.34 -5.20 12.25
N ARG A 275 7.48 -4.25 12.56
CA ARG A 275 7.64 -2.85 12.13
C ARG A 275 8.63 -2.17 13.07
N LEU A 276 9.79 -1.75 12.56
CA LEU A 276 10.80 -1.07 13.37
C LEU A 276 10.36 0.35 13.74
N TRP A 277 9.94 1.11 12.73
CA TRP A 277 9.43 2.46 12.92
C TRP A 277 8.54 2.86 11.76
N ARG A 278 7.74 3.90 12.01
CA ARG A 278 7.00 4.64 11.00
C ARG A 278 6.98 6.13 11.34
N VAL A 279 6.84 6.97 10.32
CA VAL A 279 6.65 8.41 10.40
C VAL A 279 5.59 8.82 9.41
N LYS A 280 4.69 9.72 9.83
CA LYS A 280 3.68 10.31 8.96
C LYS A 280 4.04 11.76 8.64
N SER A 281 3.84 12.14 7.39
CA SER A 281 4.09 13.49 6.86
C SER A 281 2.83 14.01 6.18
N LYS A 282 2.72 15.33 5.98
CA LYS A 282 1.64 15.94 5.19
C LYS A 282 1.79 15.68 3.69
N ASN A 283 3.03 15.45 3.24
CA ASN A 283 3.36 15.17 1.85
C ASN A 283 3.59 13.68 1.68
N PHE A 284 3.28 13.12 0.51
CA PHE A 284 3.52 11.72 0.23
C PHE A 284 4.94 11.49 -0.31
N ALA A 285 5.47 10.29 -0.07
CA ALA A 285 6.75 9.88 -0.61
C ALA A 285 6.56 9.43 -2.07
N VAL A 286 7.37 9.98 -2.97
CA VAL A 286 7.36 9.66 -4.41
C VAL A 286 8.33 8.53 -4.73
N SER A 287 9.50 8.53 -4.10
CA SER A 287 10.57 7.56 -4.36
C SER A 287 11.38 7.32 -3.10
N MET A 288 11.80 6.07 -2.92
CA MET A 288 12.65 5.62 -1.82
C MET A 288 13.81 4.82 -2.37
N HIS A 289 15.01 5.10 -1.88
CA HIS A 289 16.21 4.39 -2.29
C HIS A 289 17.14 4.21 -1.08
N GLN A 290 17.86 3.10 -1.02
CA GLN A 290 18.95 2.93 -0.06
C GLN A 290 20.25 3.48 -0.63
N TYR A 291 20.99 4.28 0.14
CA TYR A 291 22.29 4.79 -0.29
C TYR A 291 23.13 5.22 0.92
N ASP A 292 24.43 4.96 0.91
CA ASP A 292 25.35 5.51 1.92
C ASP A 292 25.77 6.93 1.52
N LEU A 293 24.93 7.90 1.87
CA LEU A 293 25.21 9.32 1.62
C LEU A 293 26.31 9.84 2.54
N LEU A 294 26.33 9.38 3.79
CA LEU A 294 27.18 9.92 4.86
C LEU A 294 28.54 9.24 4.97
N GLY A 295 28.83 8.23 4.15
CA GLY A 295 30.09 7.50 4.15
C GLY A 295 30.33 6.74 5.44
N GLN A 296 29.26 6.27 6.10
CA GLN A 296 29.30 5.58 7.39
C GLN A 296 29.46 4.06 7.23
N ALA A 297 29.66 3.57 6.00
CA ALA A 297 29.71 2.14 5.67
C ALA A 297 28.40 1.37 5.98
N ALA A 298 27.33 2.09 6.29
CA ALA A 298 25.98 1.58 6.44
C ALA A 298 25.06 2.47 5.61
N ALA A 299 24.30 1.87 4.69
CA ALA A 299 23.37 2.63 3.86
C ALA A 299 22.28 3.31 4.72
N GLN A 300 21.70 4.37 4.18
CA GLN A 300 20.59 5.11 4.79
C GLN A 300 19.38 5.11 3.84
N LEU A 301 18.19 5.32 4.39
CA LEU A 301 16.96 5.42 3.61
C LEU A 301 16.83 6.86 3.10
N ILE A 302 16.97 7.03 1.81
CA ILE A 302 16.69 8.30 1.14
C ILE A 302 15.23 8.30 0.71
N THR A 303 14.49 9.32 1.12
CA THR A 303 13.08 9.51 0.79
C THR A 303 12.89 10.84 0.08
N GLY A 304 12.32 10.77 -1.12
CA GLY A 304 11.89 11.92 -1.90
C GLY A 304 10.42 12.23 -1.72
N TRP A 305 10.08 13.45 -1.35
CA TRP A 305 8.72 13.87 -1.06
C TRP A 305 8.10 14.69 -2.21
N SER A 306 6.77 14.68 -2.28
CA SER A 306 6.01 15.41 -3.31
C SER A 306 6.14 16.93 -3.26
N ASN A 307 6.69 17.50 -2.19
CA ASN A 307 7.00 18.92 -2.09
C ASN A 307 8.46 19.26 -2.45
N GLY A 308 9.22 18.29 -2.98
CA GLY A 308 10.63 18.48 -3.35
C GLY A 308 11.63 18.24 -2.24
N LYS A 309 11.17 17.98 -1.01
CA LYS A 309 12.05 17.65 0.12
C LYS A 309 12.72 16.30 -0.10
N ILE A 310 13.98 16.19 0.31
CA ILE A 310 14.76 14.95 0.31
C ILE A 310 15.22 14.71 1.75
N ASP A 311 14.79 13.62 2.37
CA ASP A 311 15.22 13.21 3.71
C ASP A 311 16.13 11.98 3.62
N CYS A 312 17.23 11.97 4.38
CA CYS A 312 18.06 10.79 4.61
C CYS A 312 17.86 10.32 6.04
N ARG A 313 17.43 9.07 6.23
CA ARG A 313 17.02 8.50 7.52
C ARG A 313 17.78 7.24 7.87
N ASN A 314 17.98 7.02 9.17
CA ASN A 314 18.54 5.76 9.68
C ASN A 314 17.50 4.63 9.54
N PHE A 315 17.91 3.46 9.04
CA PHE A 315 17.04 2.28 8.91
C PHE A 315 16.47 1.77 10.24
N ASN A 316 17.23 1.88 11.34
CA ASN A 316 16.85 1.31 12.64
C ASN A 316 15.88 2.22 13.41
N THR A 317 16.14 3.53 13.40
CA THR A 317 15.45 4.49 14.29
C THR A 317 14.47 5.40 13.55
N GLY A 318 14.63 5.57 12.24
CA GLY A 318 13.87 6.54 11.45
C GLY A 318 14.25 7.99 11.68
N GLU A 319 15.31 8.24 12.45
CA GLU A 319 15.87 9.56 12.69
C GLU A 319 16.40 10.17 11.40
N VAL A 320 16.16 11.47 11.20
CA VAL A 320 16.60 12.18 10.00
C VAL A 320 18.03 12.67 10.19
N LEU A 321 18.94 12.12 9.40
CA LEU A 321 20.37 12.41 9.45
C LEU A 321 20.77 13.57 8.53
N PHE A 322 20.09 13.69 7.39
CA PHE A 322 20.31 14.77 6.42
C PHE A 322 18.99 15.19 5.75
N LYS A 323 18.90 16.47 5.36
CA LYS A 323 17.79 17.02 4.61
C LYS A 323 18.29 17.94 3.50
N ASP A 324 17.65 17.87 2.35
CA ASP A 324 17.75 18.85 1.28
C ASP A 324 16.37 19.14 0.70
N SER A 325 16.28 20.13 -0.18
CA SER A 325 15.07 20.43 -0.94
C SER A 325 15.39 20.83 -2.37
N MET A 326 14.59 20.30 -3.29
CA MET A 326 14.44 20.82 -4.63
C MET A 326 13.35 21.91 -4.68
N PRO A 327 13.35 22.77 -5.71
CA PRO A 327 12.36 23.82 -5.87
C PRO A 327 10.96 23.28 -6.24
N SER A 328 10.90 22.13 -6.90
CA SER A 328 9.69 21.46 -7.37
C SER A 328 9.58 20.04 -6.81
N SER A 329 8.44 19.39 -7.02
CA SER A 329 8.21 18.00 -6.59
C SER A 329 9.32 17.09 -7.09
N LEU A 330 9.70 16.11 -6.28
CA LEU A 330 10.60 15.08 -6.76
C LEU A 330 9.87 14.17 -7.75
N ALA A 331 10.55 13.79 -8.83
CA ALA A 331 10.10 12.78 -9.78
C ALA A 331 10.66 11.39 -9.47
N GLY A 332 11.93 11.29 -9.08
CA GLY A 332 12.54 10.01 -8.71
C GLY A 332 13.95 10.12 -8.12
N ILE A 333 14.39 9.06 -7.45
CA ILE A 333 15.73 8.88 -6.90
C ILE A 333 16.31 7.60 -7.49
N VAL A 334 17.50 7.68 -8.09
CA VAL A 334 18.21 6.54 -8.66
C VAL A 334 19.69 6.59 -8.27
N GLU A 335 20.38 5.45 -8.34
CA GLU A 335 21.79 5.33 -8.04
C GLU A 335 22.58 4.90 -9.29
N GLY A 336 23.69 5.57 -9.57
CA GLY A 336 24.63 5.10 -10.59
C GLY A 336 25.86 6.00 -10.77
N ASP A 337 26.90 5.45 -11.39
CA ASP A 337 28.16 6.17 -11.68
C ASP A 337 28.01 7.14 -12.86
N TYR A 338 27.20 8.18 -12.68
CA TYR A 338 26.84 9.12 -13.74
C TYR A 338 28.04 9.88 -14.33
N ARG A 339 29.07 10.09 -13.50
CA ARG A 339 30.29 10.81 -13.85
C ARG A 339 31.39 9.89 -14.40
N SER A 340 31.16 8.57 -14.45
CA SER A 340 32.15 7.55 -14.84
C SER A 340 33.45 7.65 -14.02
N MET A 341 33.32 7.86 -12.71
CA MET A 341 34.42 8.01 -11.75
C MET A 341 34.73 6.72 -10.98
N GLY A 342 34.05 5.60 -11.31
CA GLY A 342 34.16 4.33 -10.62
C GLY A 342 33.42 4.30 -9.28
N ARG A 343 32.53 5.25 -9.02
CA ARG A 343 31.71 5.33 -7.80
C ARG A 343 30.30 5.74 -8.17
N ASN A 344 29.32 5.08 -7.56
CA ASN A 344 27.93 5.47 -7.73
C ASN A 344 27.67 6.80 -7.02
N ASP A 345 26.82 7.62 -7.64
CA ASP A 345 26.25 8.82 -7.05
C ASP A 345 24.73 8.60 -6.89
N LEU A 346 24.16 9.25 -5.88
CA LEU A 346 22.72 9.38 -5.69
C LEU A 346 22.20 10.50 -6.59
N ILE A 347 21.31 10.18 -7.51
CA ILE A 347 20.76 11.11 -8.49
C ILE A 347 19.31 11.38 -8.16
N CYS A 348 19.00 12.62 -7.84
CA CYS A 348 17.65 13.10 -7.58
C CYS A 348 17.17 13.86 -8.82
N VAL A 349 15.94 13.59 -9.25
CA VAL A 349 15.32 14.23 -10.43
C VAL A 349 14.02 14.90 -10.01
N SER A 350 13.81 16.15 -10.41
CA SER A 350 12.58 16.91 -10.16
C SER A 350 11.56 16.74 -11.31
N THR A 351 10.28 17.04 -11.05
CA THR A 351 9.24 16.99 -12.08
C THR A 351 9.40 18.04 -13.18
N GLU A 352 10.16 19.10 -12.92
CA GLU A 352 10.45 20.13 -13.93
C GLU A 352 11.69 19.81 -14.79
N GLY A 353 12.43 18.75 -14.45
CA GLY A 353 13.60 18.32 -15.22
C GLY A 353 14.96 18.74 -14.63
N GLU A 354 14.98 19.31 -13.43
CA GLU A 354 16.22 19.58 -12.68
C GLU A 354 16.77 18.26 -12.11
N VAL A 355 18.04 17.97 -12.37
CA VAL A 355 18.73 16.77 -11.89
C VAL A 355 19.91 17.18 -11.00
N ARG A 356 19.99 16.63 -9.79
CA ARG A 356 21.10 16.84 -8.85
C ARG A 356 21.74 15.52 -8.48
N GLY A 357 23.08 15.46 -8.52
CA GLY A 357 23.85 14.31 -8.07
C GLY A 357 24.54 14.56 -6.74
N TYR A 358 24.47 13.60 -5.82
CA TYR A 358 25.13 13.61 -4.53
C TYR A 358 26.07 12.42 -4.43
N THR A 359 27.32 12.66 -4.05
CA THR A 359 28.31 11.59 -3.86
C THR A 359 28.41 11.24 -2.37
N THR A 360 28.82 10.01 -2.05
CA THR A 360 29.10 9.62 -0.66
C THR A 360 30.18 10.53 -0.07
N THR A 361 29.82 11.30 0.96
CA THR A 361 30.79 12.10 1.68
C THR A 361 31.47 11.25 2.74
N LYS A 362 32.69 10.78 2.48
CA LYS A 362 33.57 10.31 3.57
C LYS A 362 33.73 11.47 4.53
N SER A 363 33.41 11.26 5.81
CA SER A 363 33.38 12.30 6.84
C SER A 363 34.49 13.32 6.61
N MET A 364 34.13 14.58 6.38
CA MET A 364 35.10 15.65 6.36
C MET A 364 35.78 15.65 7.74
N SER A 365 37.04 15.23 7.77
CA SER A 365 37.88 15.23 8.94
C SER A 365 37.89 16.64 9.55
N SER A 366 37.44 16.73 10.81
CA SER A 366 37.91 17.71 11.79
C SER A 366 37.83 19.21 11.47
N THR A 367 36.81 19.70 10.75
CA THR A 367 36.54 21.16 10.68
C THR A 367 35.08 21.57 10.84
N GLY A 368 34.17 20.62 11.08
CA GLY A 368 32.73 20.86 11.30
C GLY A 368 32.19 20.37 12.64
N SER A 369 33.06 19.97 13.57
CA SER A 369 32.70 19.48 14.91
C SER A 369 31.97 20.53 15.75
N SER A 370 32.21 21.82 15.52
CA SER A 370 31.57 22.91 16.27
C SER A 370 30.05 22.99 16.08
N ASN A 371 29.52 22.70 14.89
CA ASN A 371 28.08 22.84 14.63
C ASN A 371 27.27 21.64 15.14
N VAL A 372 27.83 20.42 15.06
CA VAL A 372 27.23 19.20 15.62
C VAL A 372 27.14 19.31 17.15
N GLU A 373 28.21 19.78 17.77
CA GLU A 373 28.23 20.06 19.20
C GLU A 373 27.24 21.19 19.54
N GLN A 374 27.14 22.26 18.75
CA GLN A 374 26.22 23.36 19.06
C GLN A 374 24.73 22.98 18.96
N ASP A 375 24.31 22.21 17.96
CA ASP A 375 22.89 21.85 17.85
C ASP A 375 22.49 20.77 18.87
N THR A 376 23.38 19.81 19.15
CA THR A 376 23.18 18.87 20.27
C THR A 376 23.17 19.60 21.62
N ILE A 377 24.02 20.62 21.81
CA ILE A 377 23.97 21.50 22.99
C ILE A 377 22.65 22.26 23.04
N LYS A 378 22.13 22.78 21.93
CA LYS A 378 20.81 23.45 21.92
C LYS A 378 19.67 22.50 22.28
N ASP A 379 19.68 21.27 21.76
CA ASP A 379 18.68 20.25 22.09
C ASP A 379 18.75 19.83 23.56
N LEU A 380 19.96 19.66 24.09
CA LEU A 380 20.16 19.39 25.52
C LEU A 380 19.76 20.59 26.39
N LEU A 381 19.96 21.83 25.90
CA LEU A 381 19.52 23.04 26.60
C LEU A 381 18.00 23.21 26.60
N THR A 382 17.32 22.93 25.49
CA THR A 382 15.84 22.93 25.46
C THR A 382 15.29 21.81 26.34
N GLN A 383 15.89 20.63 26.33
CA GLN A 383 15.53 19.54 27.25
C GLN A 383 15.75 19.95 28.71
N LYS A 384 16.89 20.58 29.04
CA LYS A 384 17.18 21.13 30.36
C LYS A 384 16.13 22.17 30.77
N GLN A 385 15.74 23.09 29.88
CA GLN A 385 14.72 24.10 30.16
C GLN A 385 13.35 23.46 30.39
N ALA A 386 12.96 22.44 29.61
CA ALA A 386 11.72 21.70 29.79
C ALA A 386 11.68 20.98 31.15
N LEU A 387 12.77 20.27 31.51
CA LEU A 387 12.88 19.59 32.80
C LEU A 387 12.90 20.57 33.99
N LEU A 388 13.53 21.74 33.85
CA LEU A 388 13.49 22.79 34.88
C LEU A 388 12.08 23.36 35.06
N MET A 389 11.32 23.51 33.96
CA MET A 389 9.92 23.93 34.02
C MET A 389 9.05 22.88 34.71
N GLU A 390 9.27 21.59 34.41
CA GLU A 390 8.60 20.47 35.06
C GLU A 390 8.91 20.40 36.56
N LEU A 391 10.18 20.57 36.95
CA LEU A 391 10.60 20.63 38.35
C LEU A 391 9.93 21.80 39.09
N LYS A 392 9.90 22.99 38.48
CA LYS A 392 9.19 24.15 39.04
C LYS A 392 7.68 23.89 39.19
N HIS A 393 7.09 23.10 38.29
CA HIS A 393 5.69 22.67 38.39
C HIS A 393 5.49 21.72 39.57
N TYR A 394 6.36 20.73 39.76
CA TYR A 394 6.33 19.83 40.93
C TYR A 394 6.50 20.59 42.26
N GLU A 395 7.41 21.55 42.34
CA GLU A 395 7.61 22.37 43.55
C GLU A 395 6.37 23.24 43.85
N SER A 396 5.78 23.83 42.82
CA SER A 396 4.52 24.59 42.96
C SER A 396 3.39 23.69 43.45
N ASN A 397 3.21 22.53 42.82
CA ASN A 397 2.17 21.57 43.18
C ASN A 397 2.36 21.01 44.60
N SER A 398 3.60 20.81 45.05
CA SER A 398 3.89 20.38 46.43
C SER A 398 3.46 21.43 47.47
N LYS A 399 3.62 22.73 47.17
CA LYS A 399 3.20 23.84 48.05
C LYS A 399 1.67 23.95 48.15
N TYR A 400 0.97 23.70 47.04
CA TYR A 400 -0.49 23.65 47.03
C TYR A 400 -1.00 22.44 47.82
N ASN A 401 -0.37 21.28 47.68
CA ASN A 401 -0.77 20.05 48.39
C ASN A 401 -0.57 20.15 49.92
N SER A 402 0.45 20.90 50.39
CA SER A 402 0.63 21.18 51.83
C SER A 402 -0.40 22.15 52.41
N ASN A 403 -1.01 23.00 51.58
CA ASN A 403 -2.03 23.99 51.98
C ASN A 403 -3.48 23.53 51.68
N ALA A 404 -3.67 22.29 51.23
CA ALA A 404 -4.94 21.75 50.73
C ALA A 404 -6.09 21.72 51.76
N ALA A 405 -5.81 21.93 53.05
CA ALA A 405 -6.83 21.89 54.10
C ALA A 405 -7.67 23.18 54.24
N ASN A 406 -7.28 24.32 53.65
CA ASN A 406 -7.84 25.62 54.03
C ASN A 406 -8.58 26.43 52.94
N GLU A 407 -8.54 26.09 51.64
CA GLU A 407 -9.08 26.98 50.58
C GLU A 407 -9.72 26.25 49.37
N THR A 408 -10.89 25.63 49.51
CA THR A 408 -11.54 24.85 48.44
C THR A 408 -11.98 25.65 47.20
N GLU A 409 -12.31 26.94 47.33
CA GLU A 409 -12.87 27.74 46.22
C GLU A 409 -11.82 28.24 45.19
N SER A 410 -10.54 28.33 45.57
CA SER A 410 -9.48 28.82 44.65
C SER A 410 -8.96 27.73 43.69
N TYR A 411 -9.22 26.46 44.00
CA TYR A 411 -8.72 25.31 43.26
C TYR A 411 -9.46 25.04 41.94
N GLU A 412 -10.77 25.31 41.87
CA GLU A 412 -11.57 25.06 40.66
C GLU A 412 -11.20 26.00 39.51
N ALA A 413 -10.98 27.29 39.81
CA ALA A 413 -10.54 28.29 38.84
C ALA A 413 -9.08 28.09 38.39
N SER A 414 -8.24 27.51 39.26
CA SER A 414 -6.81 27.27 39.00
C SER A 414 -6.53 25.96 38.23
N GLY A 415 -7.54 25.12 37.99
CA GLY A 415 -7.40 23.88 37.22
C GLY A 415 -6.67 22.75 37.94
N ILE A 416 -6.63 22.80 39.27
CA ILE A 416 -5.99 21.78 40.09
C ILE A 416 -7.00 20.65 40.34
N ILE A 417 -6.64 19.41 40.00
CA ILE A 417 -7.47 18.22 40.26
C ILE A 417 -6.92 17.37 41.42
N PRO A 418 -7.75 16.53 42.06
CA PRO A 418 -7.27 15.58 43.06
C PRO A 418 -6.21 14.62 42.48
N SER A 419 -5.13 14.39 43.21
CA SER A 419 -4.00 13.54 42.77
C SER A 419 -4.38 12.05 42.62
N ASN A 420 -5.47 11.61 43.25
CA ASN A 420 -6.00 10.26 43.14
C ASN A 420 -7.03 10.10 42.01
N THR A 421 -7.19 11.11 41.14
CA THR A 421 -8.06 11.03 39.96
C THR A 421 -7.56 9.93 39.01
N ARG A 422 -8.44 8.99 38.67
CA ARG A 422 -8.17 7.89 37.74
C ARG A 422 -9.24 7.85 36.67
N LEU A 423 -8.80 7.59 35.45
CA LEU A 423 -9.68 7.36 34.31
C LEU A 423 -9.90 5.85 34.17
N GLN A 424 -11.15 5.42 34.26
CA GLN A 424 -11.56 4.05 33.96
C GLN A 424 -12.14 4.01 32.55
N ILE A 425 -11.73 3.01 31.78
CA ILE A 425 -12.17 2.82 30.40
C ILE A 425 -12.63 1.38 30.23
N VAL A 426 -13.87 1.23 29.78
CA VAL A 426 -14.53 -0.03 29.48
C VAL A 426 -14.93 -0.02 28.01
N VAL A 427 -14.71 -1.13 27.31
CA VAL A 427 -15.07 -1.28 25.91
C VAL A 427 -16.07 -2.43 25.81
N THR A 428 -17.26 -2.17 25.26
CA THR A 428 -18.34 -3.14 25.16
C THR A 428 -19.00 -3.10 23.78
N ALA A 429 -19.49 -4.25 23.32
CA ALA A 429 -20.31 -4.32 22.12
C ALA A 429 -21.74 -3.89 22.44
N ASN A 430 -22.24 -2.86 21.76
CA ASN A 430 -23.62 -2.38 21.92
C ASN A 430 -24.43 -2.75 20.66
N VAL A 431 -25.51 -3.51 20.86
CA VAL A 431 -26.37 -4.03 19.78
C VAL A 431 -27.25 -2.93 19.17
N GLY A 432 -27.28 -1.74 19.79
CA GLY A 432 -28.09 -0.60 19.36
C GLY A 432 -29.55 -0.76 19.77
N GLU A 433 -30.13 0.27 20.37
CA GLU A 433 -31.55 0.34 20.70
C GLU A 433 -32.19 1.54 19.99
N GLY A 434 -33.35 1.34 19.35
CA GLY A 434 -34.09 2.39 18.65
C GLY A 434 -33.38 2.91 17.39
N ASP A 435 -33.07 4.21 17.37
CA ASP A 435 -32.47 4.92 16.22
C ASP A 435 -30.92 4.91 16.24
N VAL A 436 -30.32 4.29 17.28
CA VAL A 436 -28.87 4.18 17.44
C VAL A 436 -28.36 2.96 16.70
N LYS A 437 -27.43 3.18 15.76
CA LYS A 437 -26.77 2.08 15.04
C LYS A 437 -25.94 1.20 15.99
N PRO A 438 -25.89 -0.12 15.76
CA PRO A 438 -25.01 -1.00 16.54
C PRO A 438 -23.54 -0.55 16.42
N HIS A 439 -22.81 -0.55 17.52
CA HIS A 439 -21.46 0.01 17.59
C HIS A 439 -20.64 -0.58 18.75
N ILE A 440 -19.33 -0.31 18.75
CA ILE A 440 -18.49 -0.55 19.91
C ILE A 440 -18.51 0.68 20.79
N GLU A 441 -18.97 0.51 22.01
CA GLU A 441 -19.10 1.57 22.99
C GLU A 441 -17.82 1.65 23.81
N VAL A 442 -17.16 2.81 23.78
CA VAL A 442 -16.04 3.12 24.67
C VAL A 442 -16.58 4.01 25.79
N TYR A 443 -16.82 3.40 26.93
CA TYR A 443 -17.26 4.09 28.14
C TYR A 443 -16.05 4.56 28.94
N ILE A 444 -16.02 5.84 29.26
CA ILE A 444 -14.91 6.52 29.93
C ILE A 444 -15.51 7.21 31.16
N CYS A 445 -14.99 6.92 32.35
CA CYS A 445 -15.43 7.59 33.56
C CYS A 445 -14.26 7.96 34.47
N THR A 446 -14.46 9.01 35.25
CA THR A 446 -13.56 9.40 36.34
C THR A 446 -14.06 8.81 37.66
N ASN A 447 -13.15 8.58 38.61
CA ASN A 447 -13.46 8.00 39.92
C ASN A 447 -13.90 9.04 40.98
N ASN A 448 -14.08 10.31 40.62
CA ASN A 448 -14.39 11.40 41.54
C ASN A 448 -15.29 12.47 40.88
N SER A 449 -15.40 13.66 41.47
CA SER A 449 -16.25 14.75 40.99
C SER A 449 -15.68 15.54 39.81
N THR A 450 -14.56 15.11 39.22
CA THR A 450 -14.03 15.76 38.01
C THR A 450 -14.88 15.42 36.79
N ILE A 451 -14.93 16.34 35.84
CA ILE A 451 -15.66 16.18 34.58
C ILE A 451 -14.71 15.85 33.43
N ILE A 452 -15.26 15.19 32.41
CA ILE A 452 -14.56 14.96 31.15
C ILE A 452 -14.99 16.06 30.17
N LYS A 453 -14.09 17.01 29.90
CA LYS A 453 -14.35 18.15 29.01
C LYS A 453 -14.37 17.74 27.54
N ALA A 454 -13.41 16.93 27.14
CA ALA A 454 -13.28 16.44 25.78
C ALA A 454 -12.52 15.13 25.76
N VAL A 455 -12.78 14.29 24.76
CA VAL A 455 -12.01 13.07 24.49
C VAL A 455 -11.56 13.10 23.04
N ILE A 456 -10.26 12.88 22.84
CA ILE A 456 -9.65 12.75 21.52
C ILE A 456 -9.19 11.31 21.39
N ILE A 457 -9.74 10.58 20.43
CA ILE A 457 -9.35 9.19 20.13
C ILE A 457 -8.53 9.20 18.85
N PHE A 458 -7.28 8.78 18.93
CA PHE A 458 -6.45 8.51 17.76
C PHE A 458 -6.52 7.01 17.46
N ALA A 459 -6.93 6.68 16.26
CA ALA A 459 -6.97 5.31 15.77
C ALA A 459 -6.80 5.32 14.25
N GLU A 460 -6.10 4.34 13.73
CA GLU A 460 -5.84 4.24 12.31
C GLU A 460 -6.88 3.35 11.63
N GLY A 461 -7.38 3.77 10.47
CA GLY A 461 -8.33 2.97 9.69
C GLY A 461 -9.76 2.89 10.24
N ILE A 462 -10.04 3.51 11.40
CA ILE A 462 -11.41 3.60 11.96
C ILE A 462 -12.12 4.88 11.50
N PHE A 463 -11.41 6.00 11.46
CA PHE A 463 -11.98 7.32 11.14
C PHE A 463 -11.64 7.77 9.72
N SER A 464 -12.38 8.74 9.17
CA SER A 464 -12.06 9.39 7.89
C SER A 464 -10.78 10.26 7.94
N GLY A 465 -10.20 10.41 9.13
CA GLY A 465 -8.92 11.05 9.39
C GLY A 465 -8.13 10.28 10.45
N GLU A 466 -7.24 10.95 11.17
CA GLU A 466 -6.39 10.30 12.20
C GLU A 466 -6.98 10.29 13.60
N SER A 467 -7.97 11.16 13.85
CA SER A 467 -8.57 11.30 15.17
C SER A 467 -10.07 11.59 15.10
N HIS A 468 -10.74 11.21 16.17
CA HIS A 468 -12.12 11.56 16.45
C HIS A 468 -12.18 12.33 17.76
N VAL A 469 -12.82 13.51 17.73
CA VAL A 469 -12.92 14.39 18.88
C VAL A 469 -14.37 14.45 19.33
N VAL A 470 -14.61 14.07 20.58
CA VAL A 470 -15.90 14.23 21.25
C VAL A 470 -15.78 15.37 22.24
N HIS A 471 -16.58 16.42 22.05
CA HIS A 471 -16.61 17.60 22.89
C HIS A 471 -18.07 17.94 23.23
N PRO A 472 -18.58 17.49 24.39
CA PRO A 472 -19.94 17.78 24.82
C PRO A 472 -20.17 19.26 25.05
N GLU A 473 -21.43 19.69 24.89
CA GLU A 473 -21.87 21.01 25.31
C GLU A 473 -21.74 21.17 26.84
N LEU A 474 -21.59 22.41 27.31
CA LEU A 474 -21.43 22.74 28.73
C LEU A 474 -22.56 22.16 29.61
N SER A 475 -23.77 22.07 29.08
CA SER A 475 -24.96 21.51 29.74
C SER A 475 -24.92 19.98 29.91
N ARG A 476 -24.07 19.28 29.16
CA ARG A 476 -23.94 17.82 29.14
C ARG A 476 -22.60 17.34 29.70
N LEU A 477 -21.86 18.21 30.38
CA LEU A 477 -20.61 17.83 31.04
C LEU A 477 -20.91 16.93 32.24
N ALA A 478 -20.30 15.76 32.23
CA ALA A 478 -20.42 14.77 33.28
C ALA A 478 -19.05 14.18 33.63
N SER A 479 -19.00 13.40 34.72
CA SER A 479 -17.83 12.63 35.13
C SER A 479 -17.61 11.40 34.25
N ASP A 480 -18.59 11.05 33.42
CA ASP A 480 -18.57 9.96 32.46
C ASP A 480 -18.95 10.40 31.04
N MET A 481 -18.51 9.61 30.07
CA MET A 481 -18.72 9.83 28.65
C MET A 481 -18.71 8.49 27.91
N SER A 482 -19.65 8.34 26.98
CA SER A 482 -19.67 7.21 26.05
C SER A 482 -19.34 7.70 24.64
N VAL A 483 -18.46 6.97 23.95
CA VAL A 483 -18.06 7.27 22.58
C VAL A 483 -18.33 6.06 21.68
N PRO A 484 -19.20 6.18 20.65
CA PRO A 484 -19.47 5.11 19.72
C PRO A 484 -18.36 4.98 18.66
N LEU A 485 -17.84 3.77 18.48
CA LEU A 485 -16.87 3.42 17.44
C LEU A 485 -17.49 2.47 16.41
N TYR A 486 -17.29 2.78 15.13
CA TYR A 486 -17.77 1.99 14.01
C TYR A 486 -16.58 1.46 13.22
N LEU A 487 -16.18 0.21 13.49
CA LEU A 487 -15.00 -0.38 12.83
C LEU A 487 -15.38 -0.93 11.44
N PRO A 488 -14.73 -0.50 10.36
CA PRO A 488 -15.07 -0.94 9.00
C PRO A 488 -14.54 -2.33 8.63
N ARG A 489 -13.48 -2.81 9.31
CA ARG A 489 -12.77 -4.06 8.98
C ARG A 489 -12.43 -4.86 10.25
N ASP A 490 -12.16 -6.15 10.05
CA ASP A 490 -11.79 -7.10 11.11
C ASP A 490 -10.28 -7.17 11.29
N THR A 491 -9.71 -6.12 11.88
CA THR A 491 -8.26 -6.00 12.11
C THR A 491 -8.01 -5.57 13.54
N PHE A 492 -6.87 -5.99 14.10
CA PHE A 492 -6.40 -5.45 15.38
C PHE A 492 -6.14 -3.95 15.25
N VAL A 493 -6.69 -3.15 16.16
CA VAL A 493 -6.49 -1.70 16.17
C VAL A 493 -6.14 -1.21 17.57
N ASP A 494 -5.06 -0.44 17.67
CA ASP A 494 -4.74 0.31 18.88
C ASP A 494 -5.47 1.66 18.87
N ILE A 495 -6.22 1.93 19.94
CA ILE A 495 -6.86 3.23 20.17
C ILE A 495 -6.08 3.98 21.25
N HIS A 496 -5.59 5.17 20.91
CA HIS A 496 -4.92 6.07 21.84
C HIS A 496 -5.87 7.20 22.23
N LEU A 497 -6.35 7.17 23.47
CA LEU A 497 -7.27 8.15 24.01
C LEU A 497 -6.50 9.25 24.75
N LYS A 498 -6.87 10.49 24.50
CA LYS A 498 -6.50 11.67 25.28
C LYS A 498 -7.75 12.31 25.84
N ALA A 499 -7.98 12.15 27.14
CA ALA A 499 -9.13 12.71 27.83
C ALA A 499 -8.72 13.98 28.58
N LEU A 500 -9.43 15.08 28.35
CA LEU A 500 -9.27 16.34 29.07
C LEU A 500 -10.16 16.31 30.31
N VAL A 501 -9.53 16.28 31.48
CA VAL A 501 -10.20 16.13 32.78
C VAL A 501 -9.97 17.37 33.64
N GLY A 502 -11.02 17.85 34.30
CA GLY A 502 -10.95 19.05 35.15
C GLY A 502 -12.29 19.38 35.79
N TYR A 503 -12.48 20.65 36.16
CA TYR A 503 -13.74 21.18 36.69
C TYR A 503 -14.48 22.03 35.64
N PRO A 504 -15.81 22.19 35.72
CA PRO A 504 -16.62 22.87 34.69
C PRO A 504 -16.15 24.28 34.32
N ASN A 505 -15.72 25.07 35.31
CA ASN A 505 -15.31 26.46 35.13
C ASN A 505 -13.79 26.63 34.96
N SER A 506 -13.04 25.54 34.81
CA SER A 506 -11.59 25.63 34.71
C SER A 506 -11.12 26.09 33.34
N ILE A 507 -10.02 26.83 33.31
CA ILE A 507 -9.33 27.27 32.08
C ILE A 507 -8.25 26.25 31.67
N GLN A 508 -7.73 25.49 32.64
CA GLN A 508 -6.67 24.49 32.43
C GLN A 508 -7.19 23.10 32.78
N PHE A 509 -6.94 22.14 31.90
CA PHE A 509 -7.37 20.75 32.06
C PHE A 509 -6.16 19.82 32.02
N HIS A 510 -6.22 18.73 32.77
CA HIS A 510 -5.23 17.67 32.70
C HIS A 510 -5.55 16.73 31.54
N VAL A 511 -4.52 16.32 30.80
CA VAL A 511 -4.66 15.35 29.70
C VAL A 511 -4.25 13.98 30.19
N PHE A 512 -5.21 13.08 30.33
CA PHE A 512 -4.96 11.66 30.62
C PHE A 512 -4.79 10.91 29.30
N GLU A 513 -3.64 10.27 29.13
CA GLU A 513 -3.33 9.45 27.96
C GLU A 513 -3.48 7.96 28.30
N VAL A 514 -4.34 7.26 27.57
CA VAL A 514 -4.56 5.81 27.74
C VAL A 514 -4.57 5.13 26.38
N THR A 515 -3.92 3.97 26.29
CA THR A 515 -3.97 3.13 25.09
C THR A 515 -4.75 1.86 25.39
N LYS A 516 -5.68 1.50 24.50
CA LYS A 516 -6.44 0.24 24.54
C LYS A 516 -6.30 -0.45 23.19
N GLN A 517 -6.27 -1.78 23.21
CA GLN A 517 -6.23 -2.58 21.98
C GLN A 517 -7.63 -3.15 21.74
N LEU A 518 -8.11 -3.00 20.51
CA LEU A 518 -9.34 -3.61 20.04
C LEU A 518 -9.01 -4.91 19.30
N PRO A 519 -9.59 -6.06 19.70
CA PRO A 519 -9.45 -7.32 18.98
C PRO A 519 -9.95 -7.25 17.54
N ALA A 520 -9.46 -8.16 16.69
CA ALA A 520 -9.82 -8.17 15.27
C ALA A 520 -11.34 -8.29 15.03
N PHE A 521 -12.02 -9.17 15.76
CA PHE A 521 -13.46 -9.40 15.61
C PHE A 521 -14.26 -8.64 16.67
N SER A 522 -13.97 -7.34 16.81
CA SER A 522 -14.67 -6.48 17.78
C SER A 522 -16.16 -6.27 17.44
N MET A 523 -16.52 -6.17 16.16
CA MET A 523 -17.89 -5.85 15.69
C MET A 523 -18.87 -7.03 15.73
N TYR A 524 -18.66 -7.99 16.63
CA TYR A 524 -19.44 -9.21 16.73
C TYR A 524 -19.90 -9.39 18.17
N ALA A 525 -21.21 -9.46 18.37
CA ALA A 525 -21.82 -9.66 19.68
C ALA A 525 -22.35 -11.09 19.83
N LEU A 526 -22.30 -11.63 21.05
CA LEU A 526 -22.89 -12.93 21.34
C LEU A 526 -24.42 -12.84 21.20
N GLY A 527 -25.01 -13.73 20.41
CA GLY A 527 -26.45 -13.80 20.21
C GLY A 527 -27.14 -14.44 21.41
N VAL A 528 -28.24 -13.83 21.87
CA VAL A 528 -29.03 -14.29 23.02
C VAL A 528 -30.06 -15.37 22.64
N ASN A 529 -30.34 -15.56 21.35
CA ASN A 529 -31.42 -16.43 20.87
C ASN A 529 -30.94 -17.80 20.37
N GLU A 530 -31.50 -18.87 20.95
CA GLU A 530 -31.32 -20.26 20.51
C GLU A 530 -31.99 -20.58 19.16
N GLU A 531 -32.91 -19.73 18.69
CA GLU A 531 -33.64 -19.89 17.41
C GLU A 531 -32.95 -19.22 16.19
N ALA A 532 -31.63 -19.00 16.24
CA ALA A 532 -30.93 -18.42 15.09
C ALA A 532 -31.01 -19.36 13.87
N THR A 533 -31.53 -18.86 12.74
CA THR A 533 -31.53 -19.59 11.47
C THR A 533 -30.10 -19.81 11.03
N ARG A 534 -29.63 -21.06 11.11
CA ARG A 534 -28.28 -21.44 10.68
C ARG A 534 -28.02 -20.94 9.25
N PRO A 535 -26.96 -20.15 9.01
CA PRO A 535 -26.58 -19.74 7.67
C PRO A 535 -26.36 -20.95 6.74
N LYS A 536 -26.70 -20.79 5.45
CA LYS A 536 -26.51 -21.86 4.46
C LYS A 536 -25.04 -22.04 4.09
N GLY A 537 -24.30 -20.93 4.02
CA GLY A 537 -22.87 -20.96 3.73
C GLY A 537 -22.09 -21.59 4.89
N PHE A 538 -21.10 -22.41 4.57
CA PHE A 538 -20.24 -23.01 5.58
C PHE A 538 -18.81 -23.26 5.11
N VAL A 539 -17.90 -23.31 6.07
CA VAL A 539 -16.55 -23.86 5.90
C VAL A 539 -16.30 -24.88 7.02
N GLN A 540 -15.81 -26.06 6.63
CA GLN A 540 -15.53 -27.17 7.51
C GLN A 540 -14.08 -27.64 7.34
N PHE A 541 -13.40 -27.84 8.46
CA PHE A 541 -12.01 -28.29 8.51
C PHE A 541 -11.74 -29.05 9.81
N LYS A 542 -10.56 -29.64 9.92
CA LYS A 542 -10.14 -30.41 11.10
C LYS A 542 -9.07 -29.67 11.88
N THR A 543 -9.27 -29.52 13.17
CA THR A 543 -8.32 -28.97 14.16
C THR A 543 -8.02 -30.04 15.20
N ALA A 544 -6.77 -30.46 15.30
CA ALA A 544 -6.34 -31.47 16.27
C ALA A 544 -5.93 -30.81 17.60
N GLU A 545 -6.82 -30.02 18.20
CA GLU A 545 -6.53 -29.21 19.39
C GLU A 545 -7.64 -29.28 20.45
N ARG A 546 -7.28 -28.94 21.69
CA ARG A 546 -8.23 -28.97 22.82
C ARG A 546 -9.20 -27.79 22.74
N LEU A 547 -10.48 -28.02 23.03
CA LEU A 547 -11.51 -26.97 23.01
C LEU A 547 -11.20 -25.81 23.96
N GLN A 548 -10.56 -26.07 25.11
CA GLN A 548 -10.13 -25.00 26.03
C GLN A 548 -9.14 -24.02 25.37
N ARG A 549 -8.28 -24.50 24.46
CA ARG A 549 -7.38 -23.63 23.70
C ARG A 549 -8.12 -22.79 22.66
N ILE A 550 -9.22 -23.32 22.12
CA ILE A 550 -10.12 -22.58 21.22
C ILE A 550 -10.88 -21.50 22.00
N CYS A 551 -11.35 -21.78 23.22
CA CYS A 551 -11.92 -20.78 24.12
C CYS A 551 -10.96 -19.61 24.37
N LEU A 552 -9.67 -19.89 24.63
CA LEU A 552 -8.66 -18.83 24.77
C LEU A 552 -8.49 -18.00 23.50
N TRP A 553 -8.53 -18.63 22.32
CA TRP A 553 -8.52 -17.90 21.05
C TRP A 553 -9.74 -16.99 20.91
N ILE A 554 -10.93 -17.48 21.25
CA ILE A 554 -12.18 -16.70 21.20
C ILE A 554 -12.08 -15.47 22.11
N ASN A 555 -11.70 -15.66 23.38
CA ASN A 555 -11.63 -14.57 24.37
C ASN A 555 -10.53 -13.53 24.03
N GLN A 556 -9.54 -13.88 23.21
CA GLN A 556 -8.52 -12.93 22.73
C GLN A 556 -8.93 -12.15 21.48
N ASN A 557 -9.84 -12.69 20.67
CA ASN A 557 -10.17 -12.13 19.36
C ASN A 557 -11.56 -11.47 19.28
N PHE A 558 -12.42 -11.69 20.28
CA PHE A 558 -13.77 -11.12 20.39
C PHE A 558 -13.93 -10.29 21.67
N ILE A 559 -14.92 -9.38 21.69
CA ILE A 559 -15.31 -8.60 22.87
C ILE A 559 -16.65 -9.14 23.38
N PHE A 560 -16.61 -10.21 24.18
CA PHE A 560 -17.81 -10.77 24.81
C PHE A 560 -17.96 -10.30 26.26
N PRO A 561 -19.20 -10.22 26.80
CA PRO A 561 -19.43 -9.79 28.18
C PRO A 561 -18.81 -10.72 29.20
N ASP A 562 -18.90 -12.03 28.96
CA ASP A 562 -18.37 -13.09 29.82
C ASP A 562 -17.36 -13.93 29.03
N ASP A 563 -16.33 -14.43 29.73
CA ASP A 563 -15.34 -15.33 29.16
C ASP A 563 -16.01 -16.65 28.76
N ILE A 564 -15.75 -17.10 27.54
CA ILE A 564 -16.24 -18.39 27.07
C ILE A 564 -15.38 -19.49 27.66
N GLU A 565 -16.00 -20.43 28.37
CA GLU A 565 -15.34 -21.59 28.95
C GLU A 565 -15.98 -22.90 28.46
N PHE A 566 -15.19 -23.97 28.41
CA PHE A 566 -15.66 -25.30 28.04
C PHE A 566 -15.30 -26.33 29.12
N GLU A 567 -16.32 -26.74 29.89
CA GLU A 567 -16.16 -27.72 30.96
C GLU A 567 -16.35 -29.17 30.47
N SER A 568 -17.52 -29.48 29.90
CA SER A 568 -17.86 -30.83 29.43
C SER A 568 -18.94 -30.79 28.35
N GLY A 569 -18.89 -31.73 27.40
CA GLY A 569 -19.87 -31.84 26.32
C GLY A 569 -19.29 -32.44 25.04
N PRO A 570 -20.12 -32.77 24.05
CA PRO A 570 -19.65 -33.25 22.76
C PRO A 570 -19.21 -32.10 21.83
N THR A 571 -19.76 -30.90 22.02
CA THR A 571 -19.59 -29.75 21.11
C THR A 571 -19.65 -28.42 21.86
N LEU A 572 -18.84 -27.44 21.43
CA LEU A 572 -18.96 -26.02 21.77
C LEU A 572 -19.62 -25.30 20.58
N GLN A 573 -20.80 -24.71 20.79
CA GLN A 573 -21.52 -23.95 19.77
C GLN A 573 -21.67 -22.50 20.23
N LEU A 574 -21.32 -21.55 19.36
CA LEU A 574 -21.50 -20.12 19.58
C LEU A 574 -22.35 -19.54 18.45
N THR A 575 -23.40 -18.81 18.83
CA THR A 575 -24.22 -18.02 17.92
C THR A 575 -23.84 -16.55 18.11
N ILE A 576 -23.38 -15.91 17.04
CA ILE A 576 -22.79 -14.59 17.07
C ILE A 576 -23.47 -13.74 16.00
N LYS A 577 -23.73 -12.47 16.31
CA LYS A 577 -24.36 -11.52 15.39
C LYS A 577 -23.37 -10.42 15.00
N CYS A 578 -23.27 -10.16 13.71
CA CYS A 578 -22.47 -9.07 13.17
C CYS A 578 -23.18 -7.72 13.41
N LEU A 579 -22.48 -6.76 14.01
CA LEU A 579 -23.01 -5.43 14.30
C LEU A 579 -23.06 -4.52 13.06
N ARG A 580 -22.36 -4.88 11.97
CA ARG A 580 -22.31 -4.06 10.73
C ARG A 580 -23.54 -4.25 9.86
N ASP A 581 -23.93 -5.51 9.63
CA ASP A 581 -24.95 -5.91 8.67
C ASP A 581 -26.05 -6.79 9.29
N SER A 582 -26.00 -7.04 10.60
CA SER A 582 -26.93 -7.91 11.32
C SER A 582 -26.95 -9.38 10.85
N THR A 583 -25.92 -9.84 10.14
CA THR A 583 -25.80 -11.24 9.73
C THR A 583 -25.39 -12.15 10.89
N ASP A 584 -25.88 -13.40 10.85
CA ASP A 584 -25.56 -14.42 11.85
C ASP A 584 -24.32 -15.23 11.46
N LEU A 585 -23.50 -15.54 12.46
CA LEU A 585 -22.34 -16.41 12.42
C LEU A 585 -22.52 -17.51 13.47
N VAL A 586 -22.48 -18.77 13.05
CA VAL A 586 -22.52 -19.90 13.99
C VAL A 586 -21.19 -20.64 13.92
N MET A 587 -20.46 -20.68 15.03
CA MET A 587 -19.24 -21.48 15.16
C MET A 587 -19.54 -22.77 15.92
N LEU A 588 -19.21 -23.91 15.32
CA LEU A 588 -19.38 -25.23 15.90
C LEU A 588 -18.03 -25.94 16.00
N PHE A 589 -17.63 -26.28 17.21
CA PHE A 589 -16.40 -27.03 17.49
C PHE A 589 -16.75 -28.36 18.15
N GLU A 590 -16.36 -29.47 17.54
CA GLU A 590 -16.58 -30.81 18.08
C GLU A 590 -15.32 -31.33 18.79
N VAL A 591 -15.49 -32.13 19.85
CA VAL A 591 -14.38 -32.85 20.51
C VAL A 591 -13.67 -33.83 19.58
N SER A 592 -14.33 -34.24 18.48
CA SER A 592 -13.74 -35.05 17.39
C SER A 592 -12.61 -34.32 16.63
N GLY A 593 -12.45 -33.01 16.87
CA GLY A 593 -11.56 -32.12 16.15
C GLY A 593 -12.17 -31.54 14.88
N ARG A 594 -13.46 -31.78 14.61
CA ARG A 594 -14.15 -31.14 13.49
C ARG A 594 -14.60 -29.73 13.88
N THR A 595 -14.20 -28.74 13.09
CA THR A 595 -14.62 -27.35 13.23
C THR A 595 -15.44 -26.95 12.02
N THR A 596 -16.61 -26.33 12.25
CA THR A 596 -17.47 -25.80 11.18
C THR A 596 -17.88 -24.37 11.52
N PHE A 597 -17.63 -23.45 10.60
CA PHE A 597 -18.16 -22.09 10.66
C PHE A 597 -19.29 -21.97 9.65
N PHE A 598 -20.48 -21.61 10.12
CA PHE A 598 -21.63 -21.31 9.28
C PHE A 598 -21.74 -19.79 9.16
N CYS A 599 -21.55 -19.28 7.96
CA CYS A 599 -21.73 -17.87 7.61
C CYS A 599 -21.96 -17.74 6.11
N ASN A 600 -22.75 -16.75 5.69
CA ASN A 600 -22.96 -16.50 4.26
C ASN A 600 -21.80 -15.72 3.62
N ASN A 601 -21.02 -15.00 4.45
CA ASN A 601 -19.89 -14.20 3.99
C ASN A 601 -18.61 -15.05 3.93
N MET A 602 -18.13 -15.33 2.71
CA MET A 602 -16.89 -16.08 2.48
C MET A 602 -15.64 -15.36 3.01
N PHE A 603 -15.62 -14.03 2.99
CA PHE A 603 -14.49 -13.22 3.45
C PHE A 603 -14.29 -13.36 4.95
N LEU A 604 -15.38 -13.29 5.72
CA LEU A 604 -15.36 -13.52 7.17
C LEU A 604 -14.89 -14.92 7.52
N ALA A 605 -15.40 -15.95 6.82
CA ALA A 605 -14.93 -17.32 6.99
C ALA A 605 -13.42 -17.45 6.78
N ALA A 606 -12.88 -16.82 5.73
CA ALA A 606 -11.45 -16.84 5.45
C ALA A 606 -10.64 -16.17 6.56
N ASP A 607 -11.06 -15.00 7.05
CA ASP A 607 -10.35 -14.30 8.12
C ASP A 607 -10.39 -15.08 9.45
N LEU A 608 -11.50 -15.75 9.77
CA LEU A 608 -11.62 -16.63 10.94
C LEU A 608 -10.70 -17.86 10.83
N VAL A 609 -10.67 -18.51 9.66
CA VAL A 609 -9.80 -19.67 9.42
C VAL A 609 -8.33 -19.28 9.55
N GLN A 610 -7.91 -18.17 8.94
CA GLN A 610 -6.53 -17.68 9.00
C GLN A 610 -6.14 -17.27 10.42
N SER A 611 -7.03 -16.57 11.16
CA SER A 611 -6.78 -16.19 12.55
C SER A 611 -6.61 -17.43 13.46
N LEU A 612 -7.50 -18.41 13.33
CA LEU A 612 -7.43 -19.64 14.12
C LEU A 612 -6.19 -20.46 13.77
N ALA A 613 -5.87 -20.61 12.49
CA ALA A 613 -4.68 -21.33 12.05
C ALA A 613 -3.38 -20.64 12.51
N GLY A 614 -3.32 -19.31 12.44
CA GLY A 614 -2.19 -18.53 12.93
C GLY A 614 -2.00 -18.67 14.45
N TYR A 615 -3.08 -18.65 15.22
CA TYR A 615 -3.05 -18.84 16.67
C TYR A 615 -2.59 -20.25 17.07
N LEU A 616 -3.07 -21.27 16.35
CA LEU A 616 -2.71 -22.67 16.57
C LEU A 616 -1.36 -23.05 15.93
N LYS A 617 -0.76 -22.16 15.12
CA LYS A 617 0.47 -22.39 14.35
C LYS A 617 0.37 -23.61 13.42
N LEU A 618 -0.72 -23.68 12.65
CA LEU A 618 -0.92 -24.73 11.66
C LEU A 618 -0.20 -24.36 10.35
N ASP A 619 0.74 -25.19 9.92
CA ASP A 619 1.46 -24.97 8.66
C ASP A 619 0.60 -25.29 7.43
N ASN A 620 -0.27 -26.30 7.54
CA ASN A 620 -1.14 -26.76 6.45
C ASN A 620 -2.55 -27.04 6.95
N LEU A 621 -3.55 -26.55 6.22
CA LEU A 621 -4.96 -26.78 6.52
C LEU A 621 -5.77 -26.90 5.23
N GLN A 622 -6.43 -28.04 5.07
CA GLN A 622 -7.44 -28.26 4.03
C GLN A 622 -8.83 -27.99 4.59
N SER A 623 -9.69 -27.40 3.76
CA SER A 623 -11.08 -27.10 4.11
C SER A 623 -12.04 -27.49 3.00
N ARG A 624 -13.28 -27.79 3.41
CA ARG A 624 -14.44 -27.94 2.54
C ARG A 624 -15.37 -26.76 2.76
N ALA A 625 -15.73 -26.07 1.69
CA ALA A 625 -16.54 -24.87 1.75
C ALA A 625 -17.71 -24.96 0.78
N SER A 626 -18.80 -24.26 1.08
CA SER A 626 -19.94 -24.10 0.18
C SER A 626 -20.56 -22.74 0.41
N PHE A 627 -20.60 -21.91 -0.63
CA PHE A 627 -21.17 -20.55 -0.58
C PHE A 627 -22.01 -20.31 -1.84
N GLU A 628 -23.27 -20.75 -1.82
CA GLU A 628 -24.16 -20.75 -3.00
C GLU A 628 -24.24 -19.39 -3.71
N GLN A 629 -24.37 -18.31 -2.94
CA GLN A 629 -24.47 -16.95 -3.47
C GLN A 629 -23.19 -16.50 -4.20
N GLU A 630 -22.01 -16.80 -3.64
CA GLU A 630 -20.74 -16.45 -4.26
C GLU A 630 -20.43 -17.34 -5.48
N GLU A 631 -20.87 -18.60 -5.45
CA GLU A 631 -20.74 -19.50 -6.59
C GLU A 631 -21.61 -19.05 -7.77
N ASP A 632 -22.84 -18.61 -7.52
CA ASP A 632 -23.71 -18.08 -8.57
C ASP A 632 -23.20 -16.71 -9.08
N ASN A 633 -22.68 -15.86 -8.21
CA ASN A 633 -21.99 -14.63 -8.59
C ASN A 633 -20.78 -14.94 -9.50
N LEU A 634 -19.97 -15.94 -9.16
CA LEU A 634 -18.83 -16.37 -9.97
C LEU A 634 -19.26 -16.88 -11.35
N LYS A 635 -20.36 -17.65 -11.46
CA LYS A 635 -20.92 -18.07 -12.76
C LYS A 635 -21.29 -16.87 -13.63
N GLN A 636 -21.97 -15.88 -13.03
CA GLN A 636 -22.38 -14.66 -13.73
C GLN A 636 -21.17 -13.85 -14.20
N LEU A 637 -20.14 -13.70 -13.35
CA LEU A 637 -18.91 -13.00 -13.70
C LEU A 637 -18.13 -13.70 -14.83
N MET A 638 -18.04 -15.03 -14.80
CA MET A 638 -17.38 -15.81 -15.86
C MET A 638 -18.13 -15.70 -17.19
N GLN A 639 -19.47 -15.75 -17.18
CA GLN A 639 -20.27 -15.55 -18.39
C GLN A 639 -20.07 -14.14 -18.94
N LYS A 640 -20.16 -13.13 -18.07
CA LYS A 640 -19.93 -11.73 -18.44
C LYS A 640 -18.54 -11.51 -19.03
N LEU A 641 -17.50 -12.14 -18.48
CA LEU A 641 -16.14 -12.05 -19.01
C LEU A 641 -16.06 -12.63 -20.43
N SER A 642 -16.71 -13.78 -20.67
CA SER A 642 -16.79 -14.38 -22.02
C SER A 642 -17.48 -13.45 -23.00
N ASP A 643 -18.62 -12.85 -22.62
CA ASP A 643 -19.37 -11.93 -23.46
C ASP A 643 -18.54 -10.67 -23.82
N ILE A 644 -17.78 -10.14 -22.84
CA ILE A 644 -16.87 -9.00 -23.05
C ILE A 644 -15.73 -9.37 -24.00
N GLN A 645 -15.14 -10.57 -23.86
CA GLN A 645 -14.09 -11.06 -24.75
C GLN A 645 -14.59 -11.20 -26.19
N GLU A 646 -15.79 -11.75 -26.40
CA GLU A 646 -16.42 -11.82 -27.72
C GLU A 646 -16.73 -10.44 -28.31
N ALA A 647 -17.25 -9.51 -27.50
CA ALA A 647 -17.53 -8.15 -27.93
C ALA A 647 -16.25 -7.40 -28.33
N ARG A 648 -15.14 -7.61 -27.60
CA ARG A 648 -13.84 -7.02 -27.90
C ARG A 648 -13.33 -7.44 -29.28
N LEU A 649 -13.39 -8.73 -29.61
CA LEU A 649 -12.97 -9.25 -30.91
C LEU A 649 -13.75 -8.62 -32.07
N LYS A 650 -15.07 -8.41 -31.89
CA LYS A 650 -15.91 -7.73 -32.89
C LYS A 650 -15.52 -6.26 -33.06
N LEU A 651 -15.37 -5.53 -31.95
CA LEU A 651 -14.96 -4.12 -31.97
C LEU A 651 -13.58 -3.91 -32.60
N ASP A 652 -12.64 -4.82 -32.37
CA ASP A 652 -11.30 -4.74 -32.96
C ASP A 652 -11.33 -4.90 -34.48
N THR A 653 -12.20 -5.77 -34.97
CA THR A 653 -12.44 -5.95 -36.41
C THR A 653 -13.07 -4.69 -37.01
N ASP A 654 -14.12 -4.15 -36.38
CA ASP A 654 -14.79 -2.93 -36.84
C ASP A 654 -13.85 -1.73 -36.89
N VAL A 655 -12.98 -1.56 -35.88
CA VAL A 655 -11.99 -0.48 -35.83
C VAL A 655 -10.97 -0.62 -36.95
N ALA A 656 -10.50 -1.84 -37.25
CA ALA A 656 -9.58 -2.08 -38.34
C ALA A 656 -10.19 -1.70 -39.70
N ASP A 657 -11.47 -2.04 -39.93
CA ASP A 657 -12.20 -1.69 -41.15
C ASP A 657 -12.39 -0.17 -41.29
N GLN A 658 -12.79 0.51 -40.22
CA GLN A 658 -12.92 1.97 -40.23
C GLN A 658 -11.57 2.68 -40.46
N LEU A 659 -10.47 2.18 -39.88
CA LEU A 659 -9.12 2.71 -40.11
C LEU A 659 -8.69 2.54 -41.58
N GLY A 660 -8.99 1.40 -42.19
CA GLY A 660 -8.79 1.18 -43.62
C GLY A 660 -9.57 2.19 -44.47
N ARG A 661 -10.83 2.45 -44.09
CA ARG A 661 -11.70 3.42 -44.76
C ARG A 661 -11.18 4.86 -44.63
N ILE A 662 -10.71 5.25 -43.44
CA ILE A 662 -10.09 6.57 -43.19
C ILE A 662 -8.85 6.75 -44.07
N ARG A 663 -7.94 5.77 -44.13
CA ARG A 663 -6.74 5.87 -44.99
C ARG A 663 -7.11 6.11 -46.45
N ASN A 664 -8.10 5.38 -46.97
CA ASN A 664 -8.58 5.56 -48.34
C ASN A 664 -9.23 6.93 -48.56
N LEU A 665 -10.06 7.40 -47.62
CA LEU A 665 -10.71 8.71 -47.70
C LEU A 665 -9.70 9.86 -47.63
N ILE A 666 -8.64 9.74 -46.82
CA ILE A 666 -7.57 10.74 -46.75
C ILE A 666 -6.84 10.84 -48.09
N ILE A 667 -6.48 9.69 -48.70
CA ILE A 667 -5.81 9.68 -50.01
C ILE A 667 -6.70 10.32 -51.08
N ARG A 668 -8.00 9.99 -51.10
CA ARG A 668 -8.97 10.59 -52.04
C ARG A 668 -9.19 12.08 -51.79
N ALA A 669 -9.28 12.49 -50.53
CA ALA A 669 -9.44 13.89 -50.18
C ALA A 669 -8.21 14.71 -50.62
N GLU A 670 -7.01 14.16 -50.51
CA GLU A 670 -5.77 14.82 -50.96
C GLU A 670 -5.68 14.88 -52.48
N ASP A 671 -6.09 13.82 -53.20
CA ASP A 671 -6.16 13.83 -54.66
C ASP A 671 -7.20 14.83 -55.18
N CYS A 672 -8.40 14.86 -54.57
CA CYS A 672 -9.43 15.87 -54.86
C CYS A 672 -8.96 17.29 -54.50
N ARG A 673 -8.15 17.48 -53.45
CA ARG A 673 -7.61 18.81 -53.11
C ARG A 673 -6.79 19.40 -54.25
N ILE A 674 -6.11 18.56 -55.04
CA ILE A 674 -5.30 18.97 -56.19
C ILE A 674 -6.17 19.16 -57.44
N ASN A 675 -7.17 18.29 -57.65
CA ASN A 675 -7.89 18.16 -58.92
C ASN A 675 -9.35 18.67 -58.91
N ASP A 676 -10.11 18.52 -57.82
CA ASP A 676 -11.52 18.92 -57.69
C ASP A 676 -11.93 19.29 -56.24
N ILE A 677 -12.13 20.59 -56.01
CA ILE A 677 -12.48 21.16 -54.71
C ILE A 677 -13.92 20.80 -54.27
N LYS A 678 -14.83 20.49 -55.20
CA LYS A 678 -16.22 20.17 -54.85
C LYS A 678 -16.33 18.78 -54.21
N ASP A 679 -15.67 17.79 -54.79
CA ASP A 679 -15.64 16.42 -54.27
C ASP A 679 -14.79 16.29 -53.00
N MET A 680 -13.85 17.22 -52.80
CA MET A 680 -13.09 17.35 -51.56
C MET A 680 -14.01 17.50 -50.33
N MET A 681 -15.03 18.38 -50.41
CA MET A 681 -15.96 18.62 -49.29
C MET A 681 -16.79 17.38 -48.95
N SER A 682 -17.20 16.61 -49.96
CA SER A 682 -17.93 15.36 -49.78
C SER A 682 -17.08 14.32 -49.04
N ASN A 683 -15.83 14.13 -49.47
CA ASN A 683 -14.88 13.21 -48.83
C ASN A 683 -14.57 13.62 -47.38
N TYR A 684 -14.41 14.91 -47.08
CA TYR A 684 -14.24 15.38 -45.70
C TYR A 684 -15.50 15.21 -44.85
N HIS A 685 -16.70 15.32 -45.45
CA HIS A 685 -17.95 15.06 -44.74
C HIS A 685 -18.08 13.58 -44.37
N GLU A 686 -17.78 12.68 -45.31
CA GLU A 686 -17.74 11.22 -45.05
C GLU A 686 -16.67 10.89 -44.00
N LEU A 687 -15.48 11.49 -44.10
CA LEU A 687 -14.41 11.31 -43.11
C LEU A 687 -14.82 11.80 -41.72
N SER A 688 -15.56 12.91 -41.62
CA SER A 688 -16.13 13.39 -40.36
C SER A 688 -17.15 12.41 -39.79
N GLY A 689 -18.00 11.81 -40.63
CA GLY A 689 -18.94 10.76 -40.25
C GLY A 689 -18.24 9.51 -39.71
N VAL A 690 -17.24 9.01 -40.44
CA VAL A 690 -16.42 7.86 -40.03
C VAL A 690 -15.65 8.16 -38.74
N ASN A 691 -15.10 9.37 -38.60
CA ASN A 691 -14.38 9.75 -37.39
C ASN A 691 -15.30 9.82 -36.15
N LYS A 692 -16.53 10.33 -36.30
CA LYS A 692 -17.52 10.30 -35.20
C LYS A 692 -17.88 8.87 -34.80
N ALA A 693 -18.08 7.97 -35.77
CA ALA A 693 -18.34 6.57 -35.52
C ALA A 693 -17.14 5.87 -34.83
N LEU A 694 -15.91 6.21 -35.23
CA LEU A 694 -14.70 5.69 -34.61
C LEU A 694 -14.55 6.17 -33.16
N ILE A 695 -14.86 7.44 -32.87
CA ILE A 695 -14.85 7.98 -31.50
C ILE A 695 -15.90 7.27 -30.64
N SER A 696 -17.12 7.06 -31.14
CA SER A 696 -18.14 6.32 -30.38
C SER A 696 -17.73 4.87 -30.16
N GLY A 697 -17.18 4.21 -31.19
CA GLY A 697 -16.64 2.85 -31.07
C GLY A 697 -15.49 2.75 -30.08
N TYR A 698 -14.59 3.74 -30.06
CA TYR A 698 -13.51 3.83 -29.08
C TYR A 698 -14.05 3.98 -27.65
N ASN A 699 -15.04 4.83 -27.43
CA ASN A 699 -15.66 5.00 -26.11
C ASN A 699 -16.31 3.69 -25.61
N ILE A 700 -17.01 2.97 -26.50
CA ILE A 700 -17.58 1.65 -26.18
C ILE A 700 -16.46 0.66 -25.86
N LYS A 701 -15.38 0.63 -26.65
CA LYS A 701 -14.22 -0.23 -26.39
C LYS A 701 -13.57 0.08 -25.05
N ALA A 702 -13.39 1.35 -24.71
CA ALA A 702 -12.82 1.77 -23.43
C ALA A 702 -13.72 1.37 -22.25
N GLN A 703 -15.05 1.50 -22.39
CA GLN A 703 -16.00 1.05 -21.39
C GLN A 703 -15.96 -0.48 -21.22
N ASN A 704 -16.02 -1.24 -22.31
CA ASN A 704 -15.92 -2.70 -22.30
C ASN A 704 -14.61 -3.18 -21.67
N TYR A 705 -13.50 -2.48 -21.96
CA TYR A 705 -12.18 -2.78 -21.38
C TYR A 705 -12.17 -2.58 -19.85
N ASN A 706 -12.66 -1.43 -19.38
CA ASN A 706 -12.75 -1.15 -17.94
C ASN A 706 -13.66 -2.14 -17.21
N GLU A 707 -14.79 -2.50 -17.82
CA GLU A 707 -15.72 -3.49 -17.28
C GLU A 707 -15.10 -4.91 -17.26
N GLY A 708 -14.30 -5.25 -18.27
CA GLY A 708 -13.53 -6.50 -18.32
C GLY A 708 -12.49 -6.58 -17.19
N ILE A 709 -11.73 -5.51 -16.97
CA ILE A 709 -10.76 -5.41 -15.85
C ILE A 709 -11.48 -5.58 -14.51
N GLU A 710 -12.58 -4.86 -14.29
CA GLU A 710 -13.31 -4.94 -13.03
C GLU A 710 -13.88 -6.35 -12.79
N THR A 711 -14.40 -6.99 -13.84
CA THR A 711 -14.89 -8.37 -13.78
C THR A 711 -13.77 -9.35 -13.43
N MET A 712 -12.60 -9.22 -14.08
CA MET A 712 -11.42 -10.04 -13.79
C MET A 712 -10.91 -9.83 -12.36
N LYS A 713 -10.88 -8.58 -11.90
CA LYS A 713 -10.52 -8.23 -10.52
C LYS A 713 -11.43 -8.94 -9.51
N ARG A 714 -12.75 -8.89 -9.70
CA ARG A 714 -13.71 -9.59 -8.82
C ARG A 714 -13.52 -11.11 -8.84
N ILE A 715 -13.28 -11.72 -10.00
CA ILE A 715 -12.99 -13.15 -10.12
C ILE A 715 -11.71 -13.50 -9.32
N ASN A 716 -10.63 -12.75 -9.51
CA ASN A 716 -9.37 -12.98 -8.81
C ASN A 716 -9.49 -12.74 -7.30
N GLN A 717 -10.33 -11.79 -6.85
CA GLN A 717 -10.66 -11.61 -5.43
C GLN A 717 -11.35 -12.85 -4.85
N ILE A 718 -12.34 -13.41 -5.55
CA ILE A 718 -13.03 -14.63 -5.12
C ILE A 718 -12.02 -15.79 -5.00
N ILE A 719 -11.13 -15.96 -5.98
CA ILE A 719 -10.09 -17.01 -5.96
C ILE A 719 -9.13 -16.82 -4.78
N GLN A 720 -8.64 -15.60 -4.57
CA GLN A 720 -7.73 -15.28 -3.48
C GLN A 720 -8.40 -15.53 -2.11
N LYS A 721 -9.68 -15.21 -1.96
CA LYS A 721 -10.40 -15.44 -0.70
C LYS A 721 -10.72 -16.92 -0.49
N ALA A 722 -11.06 -17.62 -1.56
CA ALA A 722 -11.24 -19.07 -1.52
C ALA A 722 -9.92 -19.80 -1.21
N SER A 723 -8.76 -19.27 -1.61
CA SER A 723 -7.45 -19.80 -1.22
C SER A 723 -7.15 -19.55 0.26
N ARG A 724 -7.54 -18.38 0.80
CA ARG A 724 -7.48 -18.05 2.24
C ARG A 724 -8.43 -18.86 3.13
N LEU A 725 -9.33 -19.68 2.58
CA LEU A 725 -10.03 -20.72 3.36
C LEU A 725 -9.12 -21.91 3.68
N ARG A 726 -7.89 -21.94 3.15
CA ARG A 726 -6.87 -22.99 3.32
C ARG A 726 -5.56 -22.36 3.77
N VAL A 727 -4.67 -23.18 4.31
CA VAL A 727 -3.37 -22.73 4.83
C VAL A 727 -2.25 -23.59 4.24
N GLY A 728 -1.12 -22.95 3.95
CA GLY A 728 0.07 -23.60 3.41
C GLY A 728 -0.10 -24.08 1.97
N GLN A 729 0.45 -25.26 1.67
CA GLN A 729 0.54 -25.80 0.31
C GLN A 729 -0.83 -25.96 -0.37
N HIS A 730 -1.87 -26.28 0.40
CA HIS A 730 -3.24 -26.42 -0.12
C HIS A 730 -3.81 -25.14 -0.72
N SER A 731 -3.34 -23.97 -0.25
CA SER A 731 -3.73 -22.68 -0.82
C SER A 731 -3.13 -22.49 -2.22
N ALA A 732 -1.83 -22.74 -2.39
CA ALA A 732 -1.14 -22.58 -3.67
C ALA A 732 -1.60 -23.60 -4.73
N VAL A 733 -1.81 -24.86 -4.33
CA VAL A 733 -2.33 -25.90 -5.23
C VAL A 733 -3.70 -25.52 -5.78
N MET A 734 -4.57 -24.97 -4.93
CA MET A 734 -5.91 -24.52 -5.32
C MET A 734 -5.86 -23.36 -6.33
N ILE A 735 -4.98 -22.36 -6.13
CA ILE A 735 -4.78 -21.25 -7.09
C ILE A 735 -4.35 -21.79 -8.46
N ASN A 736 -3.40 -22.74 -8.50
CA ASN A 736 -2.93 -23.36 -9.73
C ASN A 736 -4.05 -24.13 -10.45
N HIS A 737 -4.90 -24.85 -9.71
CA HIS A 737 -6.07 -25.53 -10.29
C HIS A 737 -7.12 -24.53 -10.82
N CYS A 738 -7.40 -23.45 -10.07
CA CYS A 738 -8.29 -22.38 -10.52
C CYS A 738 -7.79 -21.73 -11.82
N ARG A 739 -6.48 -21.49 -11.94
CA ARG A 739 -5.86 -20.95 -13.16
C ARG A 739 -6.15 -21.84 -14.37
N ASN A 740 -5.94 -23.15 -14.22
CA ASN A 740 -6.18 -24.10 -15.29
C ASN A 740 -7.67 -24.19 -15.67
N ALA A 741 -8.56 -24.09 -14.68
CA ALA A 741 -10.00 -24.06 -14.92
C ALA A 741 -10.43 -22.79 -15.69
N ILE A 742 -9.89 -21.61 -15.35
CA ILE A 742 -10.16 -20.35 -16.06
C ILE A 742 -9.63 -20.41 -17.49
N LYS A 743 -8.38 -20.87 -17.69
CA LYS A 743 -7.80 -21.00 -19.04
C LYS A 743 -8.62 -21.92 -19.96
N ASN A 744 -9.25 -22.94 -19.39
CA ASN A 744 -10.06 -23.91 -20.13
C ASN A 744 -11.56 -23.55 -20.15
N ASN A 745 -11.95 -22.38 -19.63
CA ASN A 745 -13.35 -21.95 -19.47
C ASN A 745 -14.25 -23.01 -18.77
N ASN A 746 -13.68 -23.76 -17.82
CA ASN A 746 -14.41 -24.81 -17.09
C ASN A 746 -15.01 -24.26 -15.78
N ILE A 747 -16.22 -23.73 -15.86
CA ILE A 747 -16.95 -23.12 -14.73
C ILE A 747 -17.28 -24.15 -13.64
N GLU A 748 -17.76 -25.34 -14.02
CA GLU A 748 -18.12 -26.39 -13.05
C GLU A 748 -16.90 -26.91 -12.28
N GLY A 749 -15.78 -27.10 -13.00
CA GLY A 749 -14.50 -27.45 -12.41
C GLY A 749 -14.03 -26.38 -11.42
N LEU A 750 -14.14 -25.09 -11.78
CA LEU A 750 -13.75 -23.99 -10.91
C LEU A 750 -14.52 -23.99 -9.58
N ILE A 751 -15.84 -24.21 -9.63
CA ILE A 751 -16.69 -24.28 -8.43
C ILE A 751 -16.31 -25.49 -7.57
N LYS A 752 -16.08 -26.66 -8.19
CA LYS A 752 -15.67 -27.86 -7.47
C LYS A 752 -14.32 -27.67 -6.76
N ILE A 753 -13.36 -27.02 -7.41
CA ILE A 753 -12.06 -26.67 -6.84
C ILE A 753 -12.25 -25.71 -5.66
N ILE A 754 -13.10 -24.68 -5.76
CA ILE A 754 -13.37 -23.76 -4.65
C ILE A 754 -13.96 -24.51 -3.45
N ARG A 755 -14.91 -25.42 -3.68
CA ARG A 755 -15.58 -26.21 -2.63
C ARG A 755 -14.65 -27.19 -1.92
N THR A 756 -13.79 -27.90 -2.66
CA THR A 756 -13.06 -29.06 -2.12
C THR A 756 -11.53 -28.87 -2.06
N GLY A 757 -10.99 -27.97 -2.87
CA GLY A 757 -9.56 -27.77 -3.08
C GLY A 757 -8.94 -28.76 -4.08
N GLU A 758 -9.76 -29.62 -4.69
CA GLU A 758 -9.33 -30.72 -5.57
C GLU A 758 -10.07 -30.67 -6.92
N LEU A 759 -9.50 -31.31 -7.95
CA LEU A 759 -10.03 -31.39 -9.32
C LEU A 759 -11.29 -32.23 -9.43
#